data_AF-A0A0J9TUN2-F1
#
_entry.id   AF-A0A0J9TUN2-F1
#
_cell.length_a   1.000
_cell.length_b   1.000
_cell.length_c   1.000
_cell.angle_alpha   90.00
_cell.angle_beta   90.00
_cell.angle_gamma   90.00
#
_symmetry.space_group_name_H-M   'P 1'
#
loop_
_entity.id
_entity.type
_entity.pdbx_description
1 polymer ?
#
loop_
_entity_poly.entity_id
_entity_poly.type
_entity_poly.pdbx_seq_one_letter_code
_entity_poly.pdbx_strand_id
1 'polypeptide(L)'
;MAGGEPGKMQSTEDDYNIKADILYKFYFEFNNNYNINHNDFPIEDYFSNLLSTGSARDLFKKFIENIKFLSKKYSNKFNKIDKGEQIKKRCIYLKYWFYDEILKKKFNNSDIDKLNKDWESKKNLFSSNEYFSCEFYKLNLEQIKEIKKLYHFLIIYNIYKNNDIYPSAYCQYLKELSDIITKNTTSCESHSNDAYCNEYNTYIKPYINEDILPLPDDRCEKPISSQGVDGKTEKSESKSKNNETSANYIKFINFWFNRKLREIIKDENDRNSVYSHFNSLCSQVNGLKELNVKIKEIDEEQYKKWSILYDLYDNYNKIINAYIKNSDDLQSKSSQYAQKCVNTFKLGIDIYNQKDDDEFNKAMKEFSIFYSKIKHEIHEYKKIKLPELQKLTFTMDVEATVNNKIASFCKSGIVMENSSAQNIYKKFCEENIDESLCVKYCGDLISDNSDNNKDATICAKIVTNLKKLPNIKDVGDTHEDRCSNLTYWTYDILMKEFNTNKNVIVDNNIISKLNNAIFRVNRELKKDENCTYYIDGTFPEWTEEKNLHDYFENYSTFIKNITDNVKNETYCQYIDYISNLYKKYIKKCCSCYSRPKYVCEEHCPKFFKCNREFFPIHLLHKLEYIIDSYKIIHQTRLY
;
A
#
# COMPACT_ATOMS: atom_id res chain seq x y z
N MET A 1 19.73 -53.55 47.09
CA MET A 1 19.97 -53.94 45.68
C MET A 1 18.73 -53.58 44.88
N ALA A 2 18.96 -53.03 43.69
CA ALA A 2 18.00 -52.29 42.87
C ALA A 2 16.84 -53.12 42.31
N GLY A 3 15.71 -52.45 42.04
CA GLY A 3 14.63 -52.95 41.18
C GLY A 3 13.49 -51.94 40.97
N GLY A 4 13.26 -51.54 39.70
CA GLY A 4 12.04 -50.95 39.10
C GLY A 4 11.70 -49.48 39.44
N GLU A 5 11.31 -48.57 38.55
CA GLU A 5 10.55 -48.64 37.28
C GLU A 5 10.71 -47.34 36.44
N PRO A 6 10.22 -47.26 35.18
CA PRO A 6 10.73 -46.39 34.12
C PRO A 6 10.14 -44.96 34.11
N GLY A 7 10.98 -44.03 33.63
CA GLY A 7 10.69 -42.60 33.53
C GLY A 7 9.53 -42.26 32.58
N LYS A 8 8.60 -41.45 33.09
CA LYS A 8 7.61 -40.72 32.29
C LYS A 8 8.30 -39.64 31.45
N MET A 9 8.04 -39.70 30.15
CA MET A 9 8.46 -38.74 29.13
C MET A 9 7.64 -37.44 29.27
N GLN A 10 8.30 -36.33 29.63
CA GLN A 10 7.73 -34.98 29.56
C GLN A 10 7.84 -34.47 28.12
N SER A 11 6.72 -34.11 27.49
CA SER A 11 6.67 -33.36 26.22
C SER A 11 6.62 -31.86 26.53
N THR A 12 7.61 -31.08 26.08
CA THR A 12 7.79 -29.67 26.42
C THR A 12 7.33 -28.70 25.31
N GLU A 13 7.05 -27.46 25.73
CA GLU A 13 6.61 -26.26 25.00
C GLU A 13 7.46 -25.91 23.75
N ASP A 14 8.69 -26.40 23.69
CA ASP A 14 9.62 -26.26 22.55
C ASP A 14 9.07 -26.87 21.24
N ASP A 15 8.29 -27.95 21.31
CA ASP A 15 7.84 -28.69 20.12
C ASP A 15 6.71 -27.96 19.35
N TYR A 16 6.11 -26.93 19.95
CA TYR A 16 4.99 -26.16 19.38
C TYR A 16 5.47 -24.96 18.55
N ASN A 17 6.36 -24.13 19.11
CA ASN A 17 6.95 -22.96 18.43
C ASN A 17 7.78 -23.33 17.19
N ILE A 18 8.37 -24.53 17.18
CA ILE A 18 9.12 -25.07 16.05
C ILE A 18 8.21 -25.35 14.84
N LYS A 19 6.94 -25.72 15.03
CA LYS A 19 6.07 -26.20 13.93
C LYS A 19 5.51 -25.08 13.04
N ALA A 20 5.14 -23.93 13.61
CA ALA A 20 4.67 -22.77 12.84
C ALA A 20 5.81 -22.09 12.08
N ASP A 21 6.98 -21.96 12.71
CA ASP A 21 8.23 -21.46 12.12
C ASP A 21 8.70 -22.33 10.93
N ILE A 22 8.58 -23.66 11.06
CA ILE A 22 8.92 -24.60 9.97
C ILE A 22 8.07 -24.37 8.72
N LEU A 23 6.75 -24.21 8.82
CA LEU A 23 5.90 -23.97 7.63
C LEU A 23 6.33 -22.72 6.88
N TYR A 24 6.55 -21.61 7.58
CA TYR A 24 6.95 -20.35 6.94
C TYR A 24 8.31 -20.48 6.24
N LYS A 25 9.24 -21.23 6.83
CA LYS A 25 10.53 -21.56 6.20
C LYS A 25 10.33 -22.37 4.91
N PHE A 26 9.49 -23.40 4.92
CA PHE A 26 9.16 -24.17 3.71
C PHE A 26 8.49 -23.31 2.65
N TYR A 27 7.50 -22.51 3.05
CA TYR A 27 6.75 -21.63 2.17
C TYR A 27 7.65 -20.59 1.48
N PHE A 28 8.59 -20.00 2.23
CA PHE A 28 9.59 -19.09 1.68
C PHE A 28 10.50 -19.80 0.67
N GLU A 29 11.03 -20.98 1.03
CA GLU A 29 11.93 -21.74 0.16
C GLU A 29 11.25 -22.28 -1.11
N PHE A 30 9.94 -22.55 -1.09
CA PHE A 30 9.18 -22.92 -2.30
C PHE A 30 9.07 -21.78 -3.32
N ASN A 31 9.20 -20.53 -2.88
CA ASN A 31 9.15 -19.36 -3.76
C ASN A 31 10.55 -18.94 -4.26
N ASN A 32 11.63 -19.48 -3.69
CA ASN A 32 13.00 -19.11 -4.07
C ASN A 32 13.40 -19.66 -5.44
N ASN A 33 13.95 -18.82 -6.31
CA ASN A 33 14.48 -19.25 -7.62
C ASN A 33 15.87 -19.87 -7.46
N TYR A 34 16.00 -21.14 -7.84
CA TYR A 34 17.26 -21.87 -7.81
C TYR A 34 17.88 -21.90 -9.20
N ASN A 35 19.15 -21.52 -9.33
CA ASN A 35 19.92 -21.74 -10.56
C ASN A 35 20.16 -23.23 -10.71
N ILE A 36 19.56 -23.84 -11.72
CA ILE A 36 19.70 -25.26 -12.03
C ILE A 36 20.90 -25.42 -12.96
N ASN A 37 21.87 -26.28 -12.59
CA ASN A 37 22.91 -26.70 -13.54
C ASN A 37 22.25 -27.57 -14.62
N HIS A 38 22.36 -27.16 -15.88
CA HIS A 38 21.75 -27.84 -17.03
C HIS A 38 22.18 -29.31 -17.18
N ASN A 39 23.33 -29.71 -16.60
CA ASN A 39 23.82 -31.09 -16.67
C ASN A 39 23.13 -32.06 -15.70
N ASP A 40 22.42 -31.58 -14.68
CA ASP A 40 21.61 -32.41 -13.76
C ASP A 40 20.13 -32.47 -14.16
N PHE A 41 19.80 -31.82 -15.29
CA PHE A 41 18.44 -31.44 -15.69
C PHE A 41 18.33 -31.38 -17.22
N PRO A 42 18.04 -32.50 -17.91
CA PRO A 42 17.52 -32.43 -19.27
C PRO A 42 16.13 -31.79 -19.21
N ILE A 43 16.10 -30.47 -19.38
CA ILE A 43 14.90 -29.63 -19.27
C ILE A 43 13.89 -29.95 -20.41
N GLU A 44 14.35 -30.59 -21.49
CA GLU A 44 13.50 -31.05 -22.60
C GLU A 44 12.45 -32.10 -22.21
N ASP A 45 12.70 -32.95 -21.19
CA ASP A 45 11.78 -34.03 -20.79
C ASP A 45 10.55 -33.55 -19.97
N TYR A 46 10.55 -32.29 -19.50
CA TYR A 46 9.55 -31.79 -18.55
C TYR A 46 8.59 -30.74 -19.14
N PHE A 47 8.83 -30.25 -20.35
CA PHE A 47 7.97 -29.25 -20.96
C PHE A 47 6.65 -29.84 -21.46
N SER A 48 5.54 -29.24 -21.02
CA SER A 48 4.20 -29.55 -21.51
C SER A 48 3.93 -28.77 -22.80
N ASN A 49 3.52 -29.47 -23.86
CA ASN A 49 2.88 -28.87 -25.04
C ASN A 49 1.38 -28.54 -24.80
N LEU A 50 0.84 -28.82 -23.59
CA LEU A 50 -0.60 -28.78 -23.29
C LEU A 50 -1.10 -27.47 -22.64
N LEU A 51 -0.22 -26.63 -22.08
CA LEU A 51 -0.60 -25.37 -21.42
C LEU A 51 -0.54 -24.17 -22.38
N SER A 52 -1.68 -23.54 -22.63
CA SER A 52 -1.81 -22.38 -23.53
C SER A 52 -1.53 -21.01 -22.89
N THR A 53 -1.30 -20.93 -21.57
CA THR A 53 -1.08 -19.66 -20.83
C THR A 53 0.20 -19.69 -19.99
N GLY A 54 0.95 -18.57 -19.98
CA GLY A 54 2.26 -18.49 -19.32
C GLY A 54 2.22 -18.74 -17.81
N SER A 55 1.21 -18.20 -17.11
CA SER A 55 1.14 -18.28 -15.63
C SER A 55 0.93 -19.69 -15.08
N ALA A 56 0.12 -20.52 -15.75
CA ALA A 56 -0.11 -21.89 -15.34
C ALA A 56 1.13 -22.75 -15.61
N ARG A 57 1.80 -22.52 -16.74
CA ARG A 57 3.07 -23.17 -17.09
C ARG A 57 4.16 -22.85 -16.08
N ASP A 58 4.29 -21.58 -15.69
CA ASP A 58 5.32 -21.15 -14.75
C ASP A 58 5.06 -21.71 -13.34
N LEU A 59 3.80 -21.73 -12.89
CA LEU A 59 3.44 -22.35 -11.62
C LEU A 59 3.71 -23.85 -11.63
N PHE A 60 3.32 -24.55 -12.69
CA PHE A 60 3.56 -25.99 -12.81
C PHE A 60 5.05 -26.32 -12.85
N LYS A 61 5.83 -25.55 -13.61
CA LYS A 61 7.30 -25.66 -13.62
C LYS A 61 7.86 -25.54 -12.21
N LYS A 62 7.43 -24.51 -11.47
CA LYS A 62 7.88 -24.28 -10.10
C LYS A 62 7.50 -25.40 -9.14
N PHE A 63 6.28 -25.89 -9.29
CA PHE A 63 5.76 -27.02 -8.51
C PHE A 63 6.60 -28.28 -8.72
N ILE A 64 6.94 -28.62 -9.97
CA ILE A 64 7.80 -29.76 -10.30
C ILE A 64 9.22 -29.60 -9.74
N GLU A 65 9.80 -28.40 -9.83
CA GLU A 65 11.09 -28.09 -9.21
C GLU A 65 11.06 -28.37 -7.71
N ASN A 66 10.04 -27.84 -7.01
CA ASN A 66 9.87 -28.01 -5.57
C ASN A 66 9.70 -29.48 -5.17
N ILE A 67 8.92 -30.27 -5.92
CA ILE A 67 8.80 -31.72 -5.70
C ILE A 67 10.16 -32.41 -5.71
N LYS A 68 10.98 -32.14 -6.74
CA LYS A 68 12.31 -32.76 -6.86
C LYS A 68 13.23 -32.33 -5.72
N PHE A 69 13.18 -31.06 -5.32
CA PHE A 69 13.98 -30.55 -4.20
C PHE A 69 13.51 -31.01 -2.83
N LEU A 70 12.33 -31.61 -2.68
CA LEU A 70 11.91 -32.18 -1.39
C LEU A 70 12.48 -33.58 -1.12
N SER A 71 13.07 -34.24 -2.14
CA SER A 71 13.74 -35.52 -2.00
C SER A 71 15.08 -35.42 -1.27
N LYS A 72 15.32 -36.32 -0.31
CA LYS A 72 16.48 -36.31 0.60
C LYS A 72 17.83 -36.21 -0.12
N LYS A 73 17.98 -36.82 -1.30
CA LYS A 73 19.19 -36.83 -2.14
C LYS A 73 19.54 -35.46 -2.75
N TYR A 74 18.54 -34.62 -3.02
CA TYR A 74 18.69 -33.33 -3.70
C TYR A 74 18.52 -32.12 -2.75
N SER A 75 18.05 -32.36 -1.53
CA SER A 75 17.48 -31.35 -0.65
C SER A 75 18.41 -30.79 0.43
N ASN A 76 19.64 -30.39 0.09
CA ASN A 76 20.54 -29.80 1.10
C ASN A 76 19.99 -28.53 1.79
N LYS A 77 18.97 -27.88 1.22
CA LYS A 77 18.32 -26.69 1.79
C LYS A 77 17.08 -27.04 2.61
N PHE A 78 16.12 -27.81 2.08
CA PHE A 78 14.95 -28.17 2.89
C PHE A 78 15.31 -29.12 4.02
N ASN A 79 16.35 -29.96 3.88
CA ASN A 79 16.88 -30.76 4.98
C ASN A 79 17.44 -29.91 6.13
N LYS A 80 17.81 -28.63 5.90
CA LYS A 80 18.20 -27.73 7.00
C LYS A 80 17.00 -27.21 7.80
N ILE A 81 15.79 -27.31 7.26
CA ILE A 81 14.56 -26.80 7.90
C ILE A 81 14.03 -27.80 8.93
N ASP A 82 13.95 -29.08 8.57
CA ASP A 82 13.32 -30.14 9.39
C ASP A 82 14.16 -31.44 9.49
N LYS A 83 15.46 -31.37 9.18
CA LYS A 83 16.42 -32.49 9.19
C LYS A 83 16.14 -33.62 8.18
N GLY A 84 15.10 -33.50 7.34
CA GLY A 84 14.82 -34.53 6.32
C GLY A 84 13.99 -35.73 6.80
N GLU A 85 13.37 -35.65 7.98
CA GLU A 85 12.72 -36.79 8.64
C GLU A 85 11.19 -36.79 8.48
N GLN A 86 10.57 -35.69 8.04
CA GLN A 86 9.10 -35.51 8.06
C GLN A 86 8.46 -35.38 6.67
N ILE A 87 8.69 -36.38 5.80
CA ILE A 87 8.29 -36.36 4.38
C ILE A 87 6.80 -36.07 4.17
N LYS A 88 5.90 -36.69 4.95
CA LYS A 88 4.44 -36.45 4.83
C LYS A 88 4.06 -34.99 5.14
N LYS A 89 4.69 -34.36 6.15
CA LYS A 89 4.47 -32.94 6.48
C LYS A 89 4.99 -32.03 5.37
N ARG A 90 6.14 -32.35 4.78
CA ARG A 90 6.66 -31.65 3.59
C ARG A 90 5.66 -31.69 2.42
N CYS A 91 5.00 -32.82 2.20
CA CYS A 91 3.92 -32.93 1.19
C CYS A 91 2.76 -31.99 1.50
N ILE A 92 2.30 -31.95 2.76
CA ILE A 92 1.23 -31.05 3.21
C ILE A 92 1.61 -29.59 2.96
N TYR A 93 2.82 -29.18 3.33
CA TYR A 93 3.29 -27.80 3.14
C TYR A 93 3.41 -27.43 1.65
N LEU A 94 3.90 -28.34 0.82
CA LEU A 94 3.97 -28.13 -0.63
C LEU A 94 2.57 -27.99 -1.25
N LYS A 95 1.64 -28.87 -0.87
CA LYS A 95 0.25 -28.84 -1.34
C LYS A 95 -0.46 -27.57 -0.90
N TYR A 96 -0.30 -27.19 0.36
CA TYR A 96 -0.81 -25.93 0.90
C TYR A 96 -0.30 -24.73 0.10
N TRP A 97 1.02 -24.65 -0.17
CA TRP A 97 1.61 -23.61 -1.02
C TRP A 97 1.05 -23.64 -2.45
N PHE A 98 0.97 -24.81 -3.08
CA PHE A 98 0.50 -24.96 -4.45
C PHE A 98 -0.96 -24.53 -4.62
N TYR A 99 -1.83 -24.98 -3.72
CA TYR A 99 -3.24 -24.59 -3.69
C TYR A 99 -3.42 -23.10 -3.38
N ASP A 100 -2.59 -22.52 -2.52
CA ASP A 100 -2.60 -21.08 -2.27
C ASP A 100 -2.21 -20.27 -3.53
N GLU A 101 -1.20 -20.72 -4.28
CA GLU A 101 -0.80 -20.07 -5.53
C GLU A 101 -1.88 -20.19 -6.63
N ILE A 102 -2.56 -21.35 -6.74
CA ILE A 102 -3.70 -21.54 -7.65
C ILE A 102 -4.80 -20.51 -7.35
N LEU A 103 -5.16 -20.34 -6.08
CA LEU A 103 -6.21 -19.40 -5.66
C LEU A 103 -5.80 -17.94 -5.86
N LYS A 104 -4.56 -17.56 -5.55
CA LYS A 104 -4.07 -16.18 -5.77
C LYS A 104 -4.03 -15.79 -7.23
N LYS A 105 -3.63 -16.73 -8.10
CA LYS A 105 -3.59 -16.52 -9.56
C LYS A 105 -4.98 -16.64 -10.21
N LYS A 106 -6.03 -16.89 -9.40
CA LYS A 106 -7.44 -16.96 -9.82
C LYS A 106 -7.69 -17.98 -10.93
N PHE A 107 -7.02 -19.13 -10.86
CA PHE A 107 -7.22 -20.21 -11.82
C PHE A 107 -8.63 -20.79 -11.72
N ASN A 108 -9.25 -21.07 -12.87
CA ASN A 108 -10.55 -21.71 -12.95
C ASN A 108 -10.41 -23.24 -13.05
N ASN A 109 -11.53 -23.97 -13.07
CA ASN A 109 -11.51 -25.44 -13.19
C ASN A 109 -10.81 -25.93 -14.46
N SER A 110 -10.93 -25.22 -15.59
CA SER A 110 -10.24 -25.60 -16.83
C SER A 110 -8.72 -25.51 -16.70
N ASP A 111 -8.21 -24.49 -16.02
CA ASP A 111 -6.78 -24.35 -15.75
C ASP A 111 -6.29 -25.43 -14.79
N ILE A 112 -7.06 -25.74 -13.75
CA ILE A 112 -6.76 -26.82 -12.80
C ILE A 112 -6.76 -28.19 -13.49
N ASP A 113 -7.70 -28.45 -14.39
CA ASP A 113 -7.76 -29.69 -15.17
C ASP A 113 -6.52 -29.87 -16.05
N LYS A 114 -5.99 -28.77 -16.61
CA LYS A 114 -4.73 -28.81 -17.37
C LYS A 114 -3.54 -29.13 -16.45
N LEU A 115 -3.45 -28.50 -15.29
CA LEU A 115 -2.42 -28.80 -14.29
C LEU A 115 -2.47 -30.27 -13.85
N ASN A 116 -3.67 -30.79 -13.62
CA ASN A 116 -3.90 -32.20 -13.25
C ASN A 116 -3.46 -33.16 -14.36
N LYS A 117 -3.81 -32.87 -15.63
CA LYS A 117 -3.36 -33.68 -16.78
C LYS A 117 -1.83 -33.69 -16.91
N ASP A 118 -1.21 -32.53 -16.75
CA ASP A 118 0.25 -32.40 -16.81
C ASP A 118 0.93 -33.17 -15.69
N TRP A 119 0.39 -33.11 -14.47
CA TRP A 119 0.88 -33.90 -13.35
C TRP A 119 0.82 -35.41 -13.64
N GLU A 120 -0.33 -35.90 -14.11
CA GLU A 120 -0.52 -37.32 -14.42
C GLU A 120 0.47 -37.84 -15.47
N SER A 121 0.76 -37.04 -16.50
CA SER A 121 1.73 -37.42 -17.53
C SER A 121 3.15 -37.59 -16.98
N LYS A 122 3.46 -36.95 -15.85
CA LYS A 122 4.82 -36.83 -15.31
C LYS A 122 5.03 -37.53 -13.97
N LYS A 123 3.97 -37.94 -13.27
CA LYS A 123 4.07 -38.54 -11.94
C LYS A 123 5.03 -39.75 -11.89
N ASN A 124 5.07 -40.55 -12.96
CA ASN A 124 5.95 -41.72 -13.08
C ASN A 124 7.45 -41.36 -13.10
N LEU A 125 7.82 -40.14 -13.51
CA LEU A 125 9.21 -39.65 -13.44
C LEU A 125 9.70 -39.48 -11.99
N PHE A 126 8.77 -39.39 -11.04
CA PHE A 126 9.05 -39.21 -9.63
C PHE A 126 8.84 -40.50 -8.83
N SER A 127 8.22 -41.54 -9.42
CA SER A 127 7.89 -42.81 -8.77
C SER A 127 9.08 -43.79 -8.62
N SER A 128 10.21 -43.54 -9.28
CA SER A 128 11.40 -44.43 -9.26
C SER A 128 12.43 -44.11 -8.16
N ASN A 129 12.20 -43.07 -7.34
CA ASN A 129 13.07 -42.74 -6.20
C ASN A 129 12.50 -43.35 -4.91
N GLU A 130 13.18 -44.32 -4.32
CA GLU A 130 12.85 -44.97 -3.03
C GLU A 130 12.70 -44.02 -1.82
N TYR A 131 12.92 -42.71 -1.98
CA TYR A 131 13.06 -41.75 -0.87
C TYR A 131 12.02 -40.61 -0.85
N PHE A 132 11.04 -40.56 -1.76
CA PHE A 132 9.99 -39.52 -1.75
C PHE A 132 8.69 -39.95 -2.45
N SER A 133 7.58 -40.06 -1.70
CA SER A 133 6.24 -40.37 -2.24
C SER A 133 5.17 -39.37 -1.74
N CYS A 134 5.07 -38.20 -2.38
CA CYS A 134 3.89 -37.36 -2.25
C CYS A 134 2.87 -37.75 -3.32
N GLU A 135 1.71 -38.25 -2.90
CA GLU A 135 0.57 -38.50 -3.78
C GLU A 135 -0.20 -37.20 -4.00
N PHE A 136 -0.56 -36.89 -5.23
CA PHE A 136 -1.40 -35.72 -5.55
C PHE A 136 -2.65 -36.22 -6.27
N TYR A 137 -3.81 -35.89 -5.71
CA TYR A 137 -5.10 -36.27 -6.27
C TYR A 137 -5.74 -35.11 -7.03
N LYS A 138 -6.60 -35.44 -7.99
CA LYS A 138 -7.23 -34.48 -8.91
C LYS A 138 -8.39 -33.78 -8.22
N LEU A 139 -8.14 -32.61 -7.66
CA LEU A 139 -9.15 -31.78 -7.02
C LEU A 139 -9.67 -30.71 -7.98
N ASN A 140 -10.96 -30.39 -7.88
CA ASN A 140 -11.55 -29.20 -8.50
C ASN A 140 -11.37 -27.94 -7.61
N LEU A 141 -11.74 -26.77 -8.12
CA LEU A 141 -11.53 -25.50 -7.41
C LEU A 141 -12.21 -25.42 -6.03
N GLU A 142 -13.45 -25.91 -5.89
CA GLU A 142 -14.15 -25.89 -4.60
C GLU A 142 -13.50 -26.85 -3.60
N GLN A 143 -13.12 -28.04 -4.07
CA GLN A 143 -12.36 -29.01 -3.29
C GLN A 143 -11.00 -28.43 -2.84
N ILE A 144 -10.30 -27.70 -3.72
CA ILE A 144 -9.03 -27.02 -3.39
C ILE A 144 -9.23 -25.98 -2.28
N LYS A 145 -10.31 -25.18 -2.34
CA LYS A 145 -10.63 -24.19 -1.30
C LYS A 145 -10.85 -24.88 0.05
N GLU A 146 -11.61 -25.97 0.07
CA GLU A 146 -11.92 -26.70 1.30
C GLU A 146 -10.68 -27.41 1.87
N ILE A 147 -9.93 -28.16 1.05
CA ILE A 147 -8.69 -28.82 1.47
C ILE A 147 -7.66 -27.80 1.96
N LYS A 148 -7.52 -26.65 1.30
CA LYS A 148 -6.61 -25.59 1.78
C LYS A 148 -7.02 -25.08 3.15
N LYS A 149 -8.33 -24.89 3.42
CA LYS A 149 -8.83 -24.51 4.75
C LYS A 149 -8.49 -25.58 5.79
N LEU A 150 -8.64 -26.86 5.46
CA LEU A 150 -8.30 -27.97 6.34
C LEU A 150 -6.79 -28.08 6.60
N TYR A 151 -5.94 -27.87 5.59
CA TYR A 151 -4.50 -27.76 5.82
C TYR A 151 -4.14 -26.57 6.68
N HIS A 152 -4.75 -25.41 6.45
CA HIS A 152 -4.58 -24.23 7.28
C HIS A 152 -4.98 -24.52 8.74
N PHE A 153 -6.08 -25.24 8.93
CA PHE A 153 -6.50 -25.73 10.25
C PHE A 153 -5.47 -26.66 10.87
N LEU A 154 -4.96 -27.69 10.18
CA LEU A 154 -3.94 -28.57 10.75
C LEU A 154 -2.67 -27.82 11.16
N ILE A 155 -2.31 -26.80 10.38
CA ILE A 155 -1.18 -25.92 10.69
C ILE A 155 -1.47 -25.11 11.97
N ILE A 156 -2.66 -24.51 12.06
CA ILE A 156 -3.04 -23.59 13.12
C ILE A 156 -3.49 -24.27 14.41
N TYR A 157 -4.24 -25.36 14.32
CA TYR A 157 -4.74 -26.13 15.46
C TYR A 157 -3.59 -26.58 16.37
N ASN A 158 -2.49 -27.02 15.77
CA ASN A 158 -1.28 -27.38 16.50
C ASN A 158 -0.67 -26.20 17.26
N ILE A 159 -0.96 -24.94 16.89
CA ILE A 159 -0.47 -23.73 17.58
C ILE A 159 -1.30 -23.45 18.84
N TYR A 160 -2.60 -23.70 18.81
CA TYR A 160 -3.54 -23.28 19.86
C TYR A 160 -3.98 -24.40 20.81
N LYS A 161 -3.61 -25.66 20.56
CA LYS A 161 -4.06 -26.85 21.31
C LYS A 161 -3.86 -26.76 22.84
N ASN A 162 -2.91 -25.95 23.32
CA ASN A 162 -2.58 -25.83 24.75
C ASN A 162 -3.13 -24.56 25.43
N ASN A 163 -3.99 -23.78 24.75
CA ASN A 163 -4.56 -22.58 25.35
C ASN A 163 -5.81 -22.90 26.18
N ASP A 164 -5.94 -22.22 27.31
CA ASP A 164 -7.09 -22.40 28.23
C ASP A 164 -8.37 -21.76 27.68
N ILE A 165 -8.27 -20.67 26.90
CA ILE A 165 -9.40 -19.91 26.32
C ILE A 165 -9.07 -19.49 24.88
N TYR A 166 -10.04 -19.60 23.98
CA TYR A 166 -9.95 -19.26 22.57
C TYR A 166 -10.75 -17.96 22.25
N PRO A 167 -10.20 -17.05 21.42
CA PRO A 167 -10.94 -15.86 20.97
C PRO A 167 -12.22 -16.21 20.22
N SER A 168 -13.29 -15.41 20.37
CA SER A 168 -14.61 -15.68 19.79
C SER A 168 -14.61 -15.91 18.26
N ALA A 169 -13.85 -15.11 17.51
CA ALA A 169 -13.70 -15.25 16.05
C ALA A 169 -12.95 -16.55 15.67
N TYR A 170 -11.98 -16.96 16.50
CA TYR A 170 -11.27 -18.22 16.30
C TYR A 170 -12.17 -19.41 16.64
N CYS A 171 -12.99 -19.33 17.70
CA CYS A 171 -14.01 -20.33 17.99
C CYS A 171 -15.04 -20.49 16.87
N GLN A 172 -15.49 -19.40 16.26
CA GLN A 172 -16.38 -19.47 15.10
C GLN A 172 -15.70 -20.21 13.93
N TYR A 173 -14.45 -19.86 13.64
CA TYR A 173 -13.64 -20.52 12.61
C TYR A 173 -13.45 -22.02 12.91
N LEU A 174 -13.17 -22.39 14.16
CA LEU A 174 -13.04 -23.77 14.62
C LEU A 174 -14.35 -24.55 14.52
N LYS A 175 -15.49 -23.92 14.81
CA LYS A 175 -16.82 -24.54 14.72
C LYS A 175 -17.18 -24.84 13.27
N GLU A 176 -16.98 -23.87 12.36
CA GLU A 176 -17.19 -24.08 10.93
C GLU A 176 -16.30 -25.21 10.38
N LEU A 177 -15.08 -25.36 10.89
CA LEU A 177 -14.16 -26.43 10.49
C LEU A 177 -14.48 -27.78 11.12
N SER A 178 -14.94 -27.80 12.38
CA SER A 178 -15.45 -28.98 13.07
C SER A 178 -16.56 -29.65 12.26
N ASP A 179 -17.50 -28.85 11.76
CA ASP A 179 -18.60 -29.34 10.94
C ASP A 179 -18.10 -29.94 9.63
N ILE A 180 -17.11 -29.30 8.99
CA ILE A 180 -16.46 -29.81 7.77
C ILE A 180 -15.75 -31.14 8.04
N ILE A 181 -14.96 -31.24 9.12
CA ILE A 181 -14.23 -32.45 9.50
C ILE A 181 -15.20 -33.59 9.83
N THR A 182 -16.25 -33.32 10.59
CA THR A 182 -17.26 -34.31 10.98
C THR A 182 -17.97 -34.85 9.75
N LYS A 183 -18.48 -33.95 8.90
CA LYS A 183 -19.12 -34.29 7.63
C LYS A 183 -18.20 -35.14 6.75
N ASN A 184 -16.95 -34.72 6.58
CA ASN A 184 -16.01 -35.38 5.68
C ASN A 184 -15.51 -36.72 6.22
N THR A 185 -15.42 -36.87 7.54
CA THR A 185 -15.08 -38.15 8.18
C THR A 185 -16.15 -39.20 7.88
N THR A 186 -17.44 -38.85 8.05
CA THR A 186 -18.56 -39.76 7.72
C THR A 186 -18.69 -40.01 6.21
N SER A 187 -18.56 -38.96 5.38
CA SER A 187 -18.74 -39.11 3.93
C SER A 187 -17.60 -39.88 3.27
N CYS A 188 -16.37 -39.74 3.76
CA CYS A 188 -15.20 -40.42 3.21
C CYS A 188 -14.96 -41.83 3.78
N GLU A 189 -15.80 -42.29 4.72
CA GLU A 189 -15.86 -43.69 5.17
C GLU A 189 -16.65 -44.60 4.22
N SER A 190 -17.60 -44.03 3.45
CA SER A 190 -18.47 -44.76 2.51
C SER A 190 -18.06 -44.66 1.04
N HIS A 191 -17.14 -43.75 0.69
CA HIS A 191 -16.65 -43.52 -0.67
C HIS A 191 -15.11 -43.44 -0.73
N SER A 192 -14.44 -44.59 -0.60
CA SER A 192 -12.98 -44.66 -0.44
C SER A 192 -12.15 -44.37 -1.70
N ASN A 193 -12.77 -44.11 -2.86
CA ASN A 193 -12.06 -44.00 -4.14
C ASN A 193 -12.17 -42.63 -4.84
N ASP A 194 -12.85 -41.64 -4.24
CA ASP A 194 -12.89 -40.27 -4.79
C ASP A 194 -11.61 -39.48 -4.45
N ALA A 195 -11.16 -38.61 -5.36
CA ALA A 195 -9.92 -37.85 -5.24
C ALA A 195 -9.88 -36.96 -3.99
N TYR A 196 -11.03 -36.38 -3.62
CA TYR A 196 -11.16 -35.59 -2.41
C TYR A 196 -10.97 -36.43 -1.14
N CYS A 197 -11.66 -37.57 -1.07
CA CYS A 197 -11.57 -38.47 0.08
C CYS A 197 -10.19 -39.11 0.23
N ASN A 198 -9.50 -39.38 -0.88
CA ASN A 198 -8.11 -39.81 -0.84
C ASN A 198 -7.18 -38.72 -0.27
N GLU A 199 -7.35 -37.46 -0.69
CA GLU A 199 -6.57 -36.35 -0.12
C GLU A 199 -6.82 -36.22 1.40
N TYR A 200 -8.09 -36.25 1.79
CA TYR A 200 -8.52 -36.12 3.17
C TYR A 200 -8.00 -37.28 4.04
N ASN A 201 -8.23 -38.53 3.63
CA ASN A 201 -7.84 -39.70 4.41
C ASN A 201 -6.31 -39.87 4.50
N THR A 202 -5.56 -39.49 3.47
CA THR A 202 -4.10 -39.66 3.45
C THR A 202 -3.37 -38.55 4.21
N TYR A 203 -3.81 -37.30 4.07
CA TYR A 203 -3.04 -36.12 4.52
C TYR A 203 -3.72 -35.29 5.61
N ILE A 204 -5.01 -35.48 5.86
CA ILE A 204 -5.76 -34.67 6.83
C ILE A 204 -6.19 -35.52 8.04
N LYS A 205 -7.00 -36.56 7.82
CA LYS A 205 -7.52 -37.46 8.86
C LYS A 205 -6.45 -37.96 9.84
N PRO A 206 -5.23 -38.37 9.43
CA PRO A 206 -4.23 -38.90 10.36
C PRO A 206 -3.67 -37.88 11.36
N TYR A 207 -3.89 -36.60 11.12
CA TYR A 207 -3.45 -35.51 11.98
C TYR A 207 -4.61 -34.93 12.82
N ILE A 208 -5.80 -35.53 12.71
CA ILE A 208 -6.97 -35.17 13.50
C ILE A 208 -7.17 -36.25 14.58
N ASN A 209 -6.94 -35.92 15.84
CA ASN A 209 -7.23 -36.82 16.98
C ASN A 209 -8.71 -36.74 17.37
N GLU A 210 -9.25 -37.78 18.01
CA GLU A 210 -10.63 -37.78 18.53
C GLU A 210 -10.86 -36.68 19.59
N ASP A 211 -9.83 -36.29 20.35
CA ASP A 211 -9.90 -35.19 21.33
C ASP A 211 -10.02 -33.78 20.72
N ILE A 212 -9.98 -33.65 19.38
CA ILE A 212 -10.09 -32.36 18.68
C ILE A 212 -11.55 -31.91 18.57
N LEU A 213 -12.52 -32.83 18.66
CA LEU A 213 -13.92 -32.57 18.32
C LEU A 213 -14.91 -33.28 19.26
N PRO A 214 -15.91 -32.57 19.83
CA PRO A 214 -16.16 -31.13 19.76
C PRO A 214 -15.36 -30.36 20.82
N LEU A 215 -14.83 -29.19 20.45
CA LEU A 215 -14.26 -28.25 21.43
C LEU A 215 -15.35 -27.86 22.44
N PRO A 216 -15.10 -27.97 23.76
CA PRO A 216 -16.14 -27.67 24.72
C PRO A 216 -16.43 -26.15 24.70
N ASP A 217 -17.71 -25.81 24.56
CA ASP A 217 -18.23 -24.42 24.44
C ASP A 217 -17.80 -23.51 25.61
N ASP A 218 -17.32 -24.10 26.70
CA ASP A 218 -16.83 -23.43 27.91
C ASP A 218 -15.45 -22.75 27.73
N ARG A 219 -14.71 -23.05 26.65
CA ARG A 219 -13.39 -22.43 26.35
C ARG A 219 -13.45 -21.26 25.36
N CYS A 220 -14.63 -20.84 24.92
CA CYS A 220 -14.81 -19.73 23.97
C CYS A 220 -15.23 -18.43 24.68
N GLU A 221 -14.56 -17.32 24.35
CA GLU A 221 -14.97 -16.00 24.84
C GLU A 221 -16.37 -15.61 24.32
N LYS A 222 -17.24 -15.12 25.20
CA LYS A 222 -18.59 -14.67 24.81
C LYS A 222 -18.53 -13.30 24.13
N PRO A 223 -19.18 -13.12 22.96
CA PRO A 223 -19.17 -11.84 22.27
C PRO A 223 -19.99 -10.78 23.01
N ILE A 224 -19.47 -9.54 23.06
CA ILE A 224 -20.18 -8.36 23.57
C ILE A 224 -21.11 -7.83 22.46
N SER A 225 -22.42 -7.79 22.70
CA SER A 225 -23.42 -7.36 21.73
C SER A 225 -23.39 -5.84 21.50
N SER A 226 -23.24 -5.39 20.26
CA SER A 226 -23.54 -4.02 19.83
C SER A 226 -24.82 -4.01 18.98
N GLN A 227 -25.72 -3.09 19.31
CA GLN A 227 -27.05 -2.92 18.68
C GLN A 227 -26.93 -2.30 17.29
N GLY A 228 -27.77 -2.79 16.37
CA GLY A 228 -27.73 -2.50 14.93
C GLY A 228 -28.31 -1.14 14.52
N VAL A 229 -27.96 -0.73 13.30
CA VAL A 229 -28.56 0.39 12.59
C VAL A 229 -29.01 -0.10 11.21
N ASP A 230 -30.32 -0.02 10.99
CA ASP A 230 -31.01 -0.34 9.73
C ASP A 230 -30.65 0.64 8.61
N GLY A 231 -30.52 0.09 7.40
CA GLY A 231 -30.27 0.83 6.18
C GLY A 231 -31.50 1.56 5.64
N LYS A 232 -31.30 2.81 5.20
CA LYS A 232 -32.15 3.46 4.20
C LYS A 232 -31.30 4.17 3.15
N THR A 233 -31.65 3.87 1.90
CA THR A 233 -31.08 4.31 0.64
C THR A 233 -31.43 5.77 0.35
N GLU A 234 -30.45 6.63 0.06
CA GLU A 234 -30.66 7.98 -0.48
C GLU A 234 -30.12 8.09 -1.91
N LYS A 235 -30.99 8.60 -2.80
CA LYS A 235 -30.68 8.99 -4.19
C LYS A 235 -29.82 10.24 -4.20
N SER A 236 -28.71 10.21 -4.93
CA SER A 236 -27.84 11.38 -5.13
C SER A 236 -28.38 12.36 -6.17
N GLU A 237 -28.27 13.65 -5.84
CA GLU A 237 -28.45 14.79 -6.73
C GLU A 237 -27.28 14.85 -7.74
N SER A 238 -27.55 14.66 -9.04
CA SER A 238 -26.53 14.62 -10.11
C SER A 238 -26.70 15.68 -11.22
N LYS A 239 -27.61 16.65 -11.07
CA LYS A 239 -27.97 17.53 -12.19
C LYS A 239 -27.06 18.75 -12.44
N SER A 240 -26.30 19.26 -11.46
CA SER A 240 -25.48 20.48 -11.67
C SER A 240 -24.11 20.21 -12.29
N LYS A 241 -23.42 19.12 -11.93
CA LYS A 241 -22.06 18.79 -12.41
C LYS A 241 -21.97 18.48 -13.91
N ASN A 242 -23.06 18.01 -14.53
CA ASN A 242 -23.04 17.59 -15.93
C ASN A 242 -22.91 18.76 -16.92
N ASN A 243 -23.41 19.96 -16.58
CA ASN A 243 -23.39 21.12 -17.48
C ASN A 243 -22.02 21.81 -17.54
N GLU A 244 -21.28 21.82 -16.43
CA GLU A 244 -19.93 22.42 -16.38
C GLU A 244 -18.91 21.55 -17.10
N THR A 245 -19.06 20.23 -16.97
CA THR A 245 -18.20 19.25 -17.63
C THR A 245 -18.34 19.31 -19.16
N SER A 246 -19.57 19.44 -19.68
CA SER A 246 -19.80 19.58 -21.13
C SER A 246 -19.23 20.88 -21.70
N ALA A 247 -19.33 21.99 -20.96
CA ALA A 247 -18.74 23.27 -21.37
C ALA A 247 -17.20 23.21 -21.50
N ASN A 248 -16.53 22.51 -20.59
CA ASN A 248 -15.07 22.35 -20.61
C ASN A 248 -14.59 21.52 -21.81
N TYR A 249 -15.32 20.44 -22.17
CA TYR A 249 -15.00 19.67 -23.38
C TYR A 249 -15.11 20.51 -24.66
N ILE A 250 -16.12 21.38 -24.73
CA ILE A 250 -16.29 22.27 -25.89
C ILE A 250 -15.14 23.28 -25.98
N LYS A 251 -14.71 23.87 -24.86
CA LYS A 251 -13.52 24.75 -24.82
C LYS A 251 -12.27 24.01 -25.33
N PHE A 252 -12.05 22.78 -24.88
CA PHE A 252 -10.91 21.97 -25.32
C PHE A 252 -10.99 21.64 -26.81
N ILE A 253 -12.16 21.21 -27.31
CA ILE A 253 -12.36 20.92 -28.74
C ILE A 253 -12.10 22.18 -29.57
N ASN A 254 -12.58 23.34 -29.12
CA ASN A 254 -12.33 24.61 -29.81
C ASN A 254 -10.83 24.92 -29.87
N PHE A 255 -10.12 24.80 -28.75
CA PHE A 255 -8.67 24.99 -28.69
C PHE A 255 -7.91 24.00 -29.58
N TRP A 256 -8.24 22.71 -29.52
CA TRP A 256 -7.61 21.69 -30.34
C TRP A 256 -7.80 21.97 -31.83
N PHE A 257 -9.02 22.35 -32.24
CA PHE A 257 -9.31 22.67 -33.63
C PHE A 257 -8.57 23.93 -34.09
N ASN A 258 -8.50 24.97 -33.25
CA ASN A 258 -7.66 26.15 -33.48
C ASN A 258 -6.20 25.79 -33.71
N ARG A 259 -5.62 24.98 -32.82
CA ARG A 259 -4.23 24.57 -32.93
C ARG A 259 -3.97 23.83 -34.24
N LYS A 260 -4.87 22.93 -34.65
CA LYS A 260 -4.75 22.19 -35.92
C LYS A 260 -4.93 23.07 -37.14
N LEU A 261 -5.88 24.00 -37.11
CA LEU A 261 -6.07 24.93 -38.22
C LEU A 261 -4.88 25.87 -38.38
N ARG A 262 -4.32 26.40 -37.29
CA ARG A 262 -3.13 27.27 -37.32
C ARG A 262 -1.87 26.57 -37.83
N GLU A 263 -1.78 25.24 -37.70
CA GLU A 263 -0.72 24.43 -38.32
C GLU A 263 -0.84 24.39 -39.86
N ILE A 264 -2.05 24.56 -40.42
CA ILE A 264 -2.35 24.39 -41.84
C ILE A 264 -2.55 25.74 -42.55
N ILE A 265 -3.28 26.67 -41.92
CA ILE A 265 -3.76 27.94 -42.47
C ILE A 265 -3.25 29.09 -41.61
N LYS A 266 -2.32 29.88 -42.16
CA LYS A 266 -1.71 31.01 -41.47
C LYS A 266 -2.56 32.28 -41.46
N ASP A 267 -3.33 32.52 -42.53
CA ASP A 267 -4.22 33.67 -42.63
C ASP A 267 -5.46 33.51 -41.76
N GLU A 268 -5.82 34.55 -41.01
CA GLU A 268 -6.94 34.52 -40.08
C GLU A 268 -8.30 34.54 -40.78
N ASN A 269 -8.44 35.24 -41.91
CA ASN A 269 -9.71 35.31 -42.66
C ASN A 269 -10.05 33.97 -43.27
N ASP A 270 -9.04 33.26 -43.77
CA ASP A 270 -9.19 31.89 -44.27
C ASP A 270 -9.61 30.94 -43.15
N ARG A 271 -9.00 31.04 -41.96
CA ARG A 271 -9.43 30.26 -40.79
C ARG A 271 -10.87 30.57 -40.38
N ASN A 272 -11.25 31.85 -40.32
CA ASN A 272 -12.61 32.32 -40.04
C ASN A 272 -13.65 31.74 -41.01
N SER A 273 -13.28 31.61 -42.28
CA SER A 273 -14.10 30.95 -43.29
C SER A 273 -14.31 29.47 -42.95
N VAL A 274 -13.27 28.75 -42.53
CA VAL A 274 -13.37 27.34 -42.11
C VAL A 274 -14.28 27.17 -40.88
N TYR A 275 -14.15 28.02 -39.85
CA TYR A 275 -15.06 27.97 -38.69
C TYR A 275 -16.52 28.19 -39.08
N SER A 276 -16.78 29.14 -39.98
CA SER A 276 -18.13 29.45 -40.45
C SER A 276 -18.75 28.24 -41.16
N HIS A 277 -17.99 27.57 -42.03
CA HIS A 277 -18.44 26.33 -42.69
C HIS A 277 -18.65 25.20 -41.69
N PHE A 278 -17.73 25.00 -40.74
CA PHE A 278 -17.84 23.98 -39.70
C PHE A 278 -19.10 24.19 -38.84
N ASN A 279 -19.35 25.42 -38.39
CA ASN A 279 -20.55 25.75 -37.61
C ASN A 279 -21.84 25.55 -38.40
N SER A 280 -21.85 25.89 -39.70
CA SER A 280 -22.98 25.60 -40.58
C SER A 280 -23.26 24.09 -40.64
N LEU A 281 -22.24 23.25 -40.77
CA LEU A 281 -22.40 21.79 -40.73
C LEU A 281 -22.92 21.30 -39.37
N CYS A 282 -22.38 21.80 -38.27
CA CYS A 282 -22.84 21.47 -36.92
C CYS A 282 -24.32 21.84 -36.69
N SER A 283 -24.82 22.90 -37.34
CA SER A 283 -26.23 23.30 -37.24
C SER A 283 -27.18 22.31 -37.91
N GLN A 284 -26.71 21.60 -38.94
CA GLN A 284 -27.52 20.67 -39.76
C GLN A 284 -27.58 19.25 -39.15
N VAL A 285 -26.59 18.87 -38.34
CA VAL A 285 -26.50 17.53 -37.74
C VAL A 285 -27.03 17.57 -36.30
N ASN A 286 -28.13 16.87 -36.02
CA ASN A 286 -28.80 16.89 -34.71
C ASN A 286 -27.85 16.62 -33.52
N GLY A 287 -26.88 15.71 -33.67
CA GLY A 287 -25.91 15.38 -32.62
C GLY A 287 -24.78 16.41 -32.42
N LEU A 288 -24.62 17.39 -33.30
CA LEU A 288 -23.55 18.39 -33.25
C LEU A 288 -24.07 19.81 -32.98
N LYS A 289 -25.39 19.97 -32.83
CA LYS A 289 -26.02 21.27 -32.56
C LYS A 289 -25.43 21.98 -31.34
N GLU A 290 -24.96 21.24 -30.34
CA GLU A 290 -24.34 21.82 -29.14
C GLU A 290 -22.99 22.51 -29.41
N LEU A 291 -22.31 22.16 -30.50
CA LEU A 291 -21.03 22.76 -30.93
C LEU A 291 -21.23 23.98 -31.84
N ASN A 292 -22.42 24.11 -32.43
CA ASN A 292 -22.75 25.23 -33.31
C ASN A 292 -22.46 26.55 -32.58
N VAL A 293 -21.86 27.50 -33.31
CA VAL A 293 -21.39 28.83 -32.85
C VAL A 293 -20.37 28.84 -31.69
N LYS A 294 -20.03 27.69 -31.11
CA LYS A 294 -19.06 27.59 -30.00
C LYS A 294 -17.64 27.28 -30.47
N ILE A 295 -17.48 26.73 -31.68
CA ILE A 295 -16.17 26.50 -32.29
C ILE A 295 -15.83 27.71 -33.18
N LYS A 296 -14.84 28.49 -32.78
CA LYS A 296 -14.46 29.76 -33.41
C LYS A 296 -12.98 30.06 -33.24
N GLU A 297 -12.45 30.96 -34.06
CA GLU A 297 -11.10 31.50 -33.90
C GLU A 297 -10.91 32.03 -32.48
N ILE A 298 -9.80 31.64 -31.86
CA ILE A 298 -9.36 32.12 -30.56
C ILE A 298 -8.41 33.28 -30.80
N ASP A 299 -8.61 34.36 -30.05
CA ASP A 299 -7.70 35.50 -30.00
C ASP A 299 -6.24 35.06 -29.80
N GLU A 300 -5.29 35.74 -30.46
CA GLU A 300 -3.88 35.35 -30.46
C GLU A 300 -3.25 35.33 -29.06
N GLU A 301 -3.60 36.30 -28.22
CA GLU A 301 -3.08 36.38 -26.86
C GLU A 301 -3.58 35.20 -26.02
N GLN A 302 -4.88 34.94 -26.09
CA GLN A 302 -5.51 33.82 -25.40
C GLN A 302 -5.00 32.46 -25.92
N TYR A 303 -4.84 32.32 -27.24
CA TYR A 303 -4.31 31.12 -27.87
C TYR A 303 -2.89 30.82 -27.39
N LYS A 304 -2.02 31.85 -27.33
CA LYS A 304 -0.66 31.71 -26.84
C LYS A 304 -0.62 31.22 -25.39
N LYS A 305 -1.45 31.79 -24.52
CA LYS A 305 -1.61 31.36 -23.11
C LYS A 305 -2.03 29.89 -23.02
N TRP A 306 -3.08 29.50 -23.73
CA TRP A 306 -3.58 28.11 -23.73
C TRP A 306 -2.59 27.12 -24.35
N SER A 307 -1.85 27.52 -25.38
CA SER A 307 -0.81 26.67 -25.99
C SER A 307 0.32 26.37 -25.00
N ILE A 308 0.78 27.39 -24.26
CA ILE A 308 1.80 27.21 -23.21
C ILE A 308 1.31 26.21 -22.17
N LEU A 309 0.11 26.41 -21.62
CA LEU A 309 -0.46 25.50 -20.62
C LEU A 309 -0.60 24.07 -21.17
N TYR A 310 -1.14 23.93 -22.39
CA TYR A 310 -1.29 22.62 -23.02
C TYR A 310 0.05 21.90 -23.15
N ASP A 311 1.07 22.58 -23.69
CA ASP A 311 2.39 21.98 -23.90
C ASP A 311 3.08 21.63 -22.58
N LEU A 312 2.87 22.43 -21.52
CA LEU A 312 3.33 22.11 -20.17
C LEU A 312 2.69 20.82 -19.65
N TYR A 313 1.36 20.74 -19.63
CA TYR A 313 0.64 19.58 -19.11
C TYR A 313 0.82 18.31 -19.96
N ASP A 314 0.93 18.45 -21.30
CA ASP A 314 1.21 17.31 -22.18
C ASP A 314 2.59 16.70 -21.90
N ASN A 315 3.64 17.52 -21.77
CA ASN A 315 4.97 17.02 -21.41
C ASN A 315 5.02 16.47 -19.98
N TYR A 316 4.33 17.12 -19.02
CA TYR A 316 4.17 16.60 -17.66
C TYR A 316 3.49 15.21 -17.64
N ASN A 317 2.39 15.04 -18.37
CA ASN A 317 1.70 13.76 -18.48
C ASN A 317 2.58 12.68 -19.13
N LYS A 318 3.46 13.06 -20.07
CA LYS A 318 4.45 12.14 -20.65
C LYS A 318 5.50 11.68 -19.62
N ILE A 319 5.94 12.57 -18.72
CA ILE A 319 6.82 12.23 -17.59
C ILE A 319 6.12 11.24 -16.66
N ILE A 320 4.88 11.54 -16.23
CA ILE A 320 4.08 10.65 -15.37
C ILE A 320 3.91 9.28 -16.01
N ASN A 321 3.52 9.23 -17.28
CA ASN A 321 3.29 7.97 -17.99
C ASN A 321 4.57 7.14 -18.09
N ALA A 322 5.73 7.76 -18.29
CA ALA A 322 7.01 7.07 -18.26
C ALA A 322 7.31 6.50 -16.87
N TYR A 323 7.07 7.29 -15.82
CA TYR A 323 7.26 6.90 -14.42
C TYR A 323 6.37 5.71 -14.01
N ILE A 324 5.07 5.78 -14.28
CA ILE A 324 4.09 4.73 -13.93
C ILE A 324 4.41 3.42 -14.66
N LYS A 325 4.80 3.50 -15.94
CA LYS A 325 5.10 2.29 -16.74
C LYS A 325 6.45 1.66 -16.42
N ASN A 326 7.25 2.28 -15.54
CA ASN A 326 8.61 1.85 -15.20
C ASN A 326 9.45 1.48 -16.45
N SER A 327 9.38 2.36 -17.47
CA SER A 327 10.00 2.13 -18.78
C SER A 327 11.53 1.98 -18.65
N ASP A 328 12.14 1.06 -19.41
CA ASP A 328 13.60 0.84 -19.40
C ASP A 328 14.41 2.10 -19.81
N ASP A 329 13.77 3.04 -20.52
CA ASP A 329 14.34 4.32 -20.94
C ASP A 329 13.82 5.53 -20.13
N LEU A 330 13.28 5.29 -18.92
CA LEU A 330 12.68 6.30 -18.04
C LEU A 330 13.55 7.56 -17.89
N GLN A 331 14.86 7.40 -17.68
CA GLN A 331 15.76 8.53 -17.48
C GLN A 331 15.85 9.42 -18.73
N SER A 332 16.04 8.84 -19.91
CA SER A 332 16.19 9.57 -21.17
C SER A 332 14.90 10.33 -21.51
N LYS A 333 13.76 9.62 -21.52
CA LYS A 333 12.45 10.21 -21.82
C LYS A 333 12.06 11.31 -20.83
N SER A 334 12.16 11.03 -19.52
CA SER A 334 11.75 11.99 -18.50
C SER A 334 12.61 13.25 -18.55
N SER A 335 13.92 13.11 -18.78
CA SER A 335 14.83 14.27 -18.91
C SER A 335 14.48 15.11 -20.15
N GLN A 336 14.17 14.47 -21.29
CA GLN A 336 13.79 15.18 -22.51
C GLN A 336 12.46 15.96 -22.33
N TYR A 337 11.43 15.32 -21.78
CA TYR A 337 10.14 15.99 -21.54
C TYR A 337 10.26 17.07 -20.46
N ALA A 338 11.05 16.84 -19.42
CA ALA A 338 11.32 17.84 -18.39
C ALA A 338 12.02 19.08 -18.96
N GLN A 339 12.97 18.92 -19.87
CA GLN A 339 13.60 20.05 -20.55
C GLN A 339 12.61 20.85 -21.41
N LYS A 340 11.66 20.17 -22.05
CA LYS A 340 10.56 20.83 -22.76
C LYS A 340 9.69 21.63 -21.79
N CYS A 341 9.32 21.07 -20.64
CA CYS A 341 8.61 21.79 -19.60
C CYS A 341 9.35 23.06 -19.18
N VAL A 342 10.67 22.99 -18.92
CA VAL A 342 11.48 24.16 -18.53
C VAL A 342 11.45 25.24 -19.59
N ASN A 343 11.66 24.87 -20.86
CA ASN A 343 11.68 25.83 -21.97
C ASN A 343 10.31 26.48 -22.18
N THR A 344 9.23 25.69 -22.18
CA THR A 344 7.85 26.20 -22.31
C THR A 344 7.45 27.05 -21.11
N PHE A 345 7.86 26.68 -19.89
CA PHE A 345 7.53 27.41 -18.67
C PHE A 345 8.16 28.79 -18.68
N LYS A 346 9.40 28.92 -19.19
CA LYS A 346 10.06 30.20 -19.39
C LYS A 346 9.24 31.15 -20.28
N LEU A 347 8.67 30.65 -21.38
CA LEU A 347 7.78 31.44 -22.24
C LEU A 347 6.52 31.91 -21.50
N GLY A 348 5.98 31.07 -20.60
CA GLY A 348 4.85 31.42 -19.76
C GLY A 348 5.19 32.49 -18.71
N ILE A 349 6.42 32.50 -18.18
CA ILE A 349 6.85 33.50 -17.19
C ILE A 349 6.83 34.91 -17.76
N ASP A 350 7.24 35.07 -19.02
CA ASP A 350 7.26 36.39 -19.67
C ASP A 350 5.84 36.99 -19.77
N ILE A 351 4.82 36.15 -19.94
CA ILE A 351 3.40 36.53 -19.91
C ILE A 351 2.93 36.75 -18.47
N TYR A 352 3.28 35.83 -17.57
CA TYR A 352 2.91 35.89 -16.14
C TYR A 352 3.30 37.22 -15.49
N ASN A 353 4.49 37.72 -15.81
CA ASN A 353 5.02 38.96 -15.24
C ASN A 353 4.29 40.23 -15.69
N GLN A 354 3.44 40.15 -16.72
CA GLN A 354 2.66 41.28 -17.21
C GLN A 354 1.44 41.59 -16.32
N LYS A 355 1.13 40.74 -15.32
CA LYS A 355 0.15 40.96 -14.23
C LYS A 355 -1.32 41.19 -14.62
N ASP A 356 -1.74 40.82 -15.84
CA ASP A 356 -3.08 41.15 -16.34
C ASP A 356 -4.06 39.96 -16.44
N ASP A 357 -3.69 38.74 -16.01
CA ASP A 357 -4.53 37.54 -16.17
C ASP A 357 -4.47 36.60 -14.95
N ASP A 358 -5.48 36.68 -14.08
CA ASP A 358 -5.57 35.87 -12.86
C ASP A 358 -5.69 34.36 -13.13
N GLU A 359 -6.39 33.95 -14.20
CA GLU A 359 -6.63 32.54 -14.52
C GLU A 359 -5.35 31.86 -15.03
N PHE A 360 -4.67 32.48 -15.99
CA PHE A 360 -3.38 31.98 -16.49
C PHE A 360 -2.32 31.97 -15.39
N ASN A 361 -2.26 33.02 -14.57
CA ASN A 361 -1.31 33.12 -13.48
C ASN A 361 -1.55 32.02 -12.44
N LYS A 362 -2.80 31.72 -12.11
CA LYS A 362 -3.17 30.60 -11.24
C LYS A 362 -2.72 29.27 -11.83
N ALA A 363 -3.01 29.00 -13.10
CA ALA A 363 -2.63 27.76 -13.77
C ALA A 363 -1.10 27.56 -13.83
N MET A 364 -0.32 28.62 -14.07
CA MET A 364 1.14 28.59 -14.03
C MET A 364 1.68 28.24 -12.64
N LYS A 365 1.09 28.81 -11.57
CA LYS A 365 1.44 28.48 -10.18
C LYS A 365 1.15 27.01 -9.87
N GLU A 366 -0.04 26.53 -10.21
CA GLU A 366 -0.44 25.13 -10.03
C GLU A 366 0.50 24.16 -10.76
N PHE A 367 0.80 24.44 -12.02
CA PHE A 367 1.74 23.62 -12.79
C PHE A 367 3.13 23.55 -12.11
N SER A 368 3.63 24.68 -11.59
CA SER A 368 4.93 24.71 -10.92
C SER A 368 5.00 23.77 -9.71
N ILE A 369 3.91 23.69 -8.93
CA ILE A 369 3.78 22.78 -7.79
C ILE A 369 3.75 21.33 -8.28
N PHE A 370 2.91 21.03 -9.27
CA PHE A 370 2.79 19.66 -9.81
C PHE A 370 4.11 19.14 -10.38
N TYR A 371 4.83 19.98 -11.13
CA TYR A 371 6.14 19.62 -11.67
C TYR A 371 7.16 19.38 -10.56
N SER A 372 7.22 20.26 -9.55
CA SER A 372 8.13 20.10 -8.42
C SER A 372 7.84 18.84 -7.60
N LYS A 373 6.56 18.47 -7.45
CA LYS A 373 6.14 17.22 -6.81
C LYS A 373 6.65 16.00 -7.57
N ILE A 374 6.30 15.84 -8.84
CA ILE A 374 6.69 14.64 -9.61
C ILE A 374 8.21 14.52 -9.75
N LYS A 375 8.90 15.66 -9.85
CA LYS A 375 10.36 15.71 -9.86
C LYS A 375 10.94 15.16 -8.57
N HIS A 376 10.39 15.55 -7.42
CA HIS A 376 10.83 15.04 -6.12
C HIS A 376 10.62 13.53 -6.03
N GLU A 377 9.43 13.04 -6.37
CA GLU A 377 9.13 11.60 -6.36
C GLU A 377 10.08 10.81 -7.26
N ILE A 378 10.30 11.26 -8.49
CA ILE A 378 11.24 10.60 -9.42
C ILE A 378 12.66 10.59 -8.85
N HIS A 379 13.09 11.65 -8.18
CA HIS A 379 14.39 11.66 -7.51
C HIS A 379 14.43 10.71 -6.30
N GLU A 380 13.40 10.70 -5.47
CA GLU A 380 13.31 9.88 -4.25
C GLU A 380 13.29 8.39 -4.58
N TYR A 381 12.38 7.97 -5.48
CA TYR A 381 12.10 6.57 -5.80
C TYR A 381 12.94 5.99 -6.96
N LYS A 382 13.45 6.83 -7.87
CA LYS A 382 14.21 6.37 -9.05
C LYS A 382 15.61 6.94 -9.14
N LYS A 383 16.01 7.82 -8.20
CA LYS A 383 17.32 8.49 -8.18
C LYS A 383 17.65 9.27 -9.47
N ILE A 384 16.62 9.67 -10.23
CA ILE A 384 16.76 10.45 -11.47
C ILE A 384 16.64 11.94 -11.14
N LYS A 385 17.59 12.74 -11.60
CA LYS A 385 17.59 14.20 -11.42
C LYS A 385 16.97 14.89 -12.63
N LEU A 386 15.82 15.56 -12.43
CA LEU A 386 15.17 16.39 -13.45
C LEU A 386 15.54 17.87 -13.29
N PRO A 387 15.55 18.68 -14.37
CA PRO A 387 15.88 20.10 -14.30
C PRO A 387 14.85 20.91 -13.47
N GLU A 388 15.28 22.04 -12.92
CA GLU A 388 14.42 22.96 -12.15
C GLU A 388 13.63 23.90 -13.07
N LEU A 389 12.41 24.26 -12.66
CA LEU A 389 11.69 25.37 -13.26
C LEU A 389 12.24 26.70 -12.75
N GLN A 390 12.16 27.73 -13.59
CA GLN A 390 12.49 29.09 -13.20
C GLN A 390 11.53 29.59 -12.10
N LYS A 391 12.04 30.44 -11.19
CA LYS A 391 11.28 30.97 -10.06
C LYS A 391 10.17 31.92 -10.53
N LEU A 392 8.91 31.58 -10.20
CA LEU A 392 7.81 32.54 -10.17
C LEU A 392 7.94 33.49 -8.97
N THR A 393 7.71 34.77 -9.20
CA THR A 393 7.51 35.80 -8.18
C THR A 393 6.02 35.86 -7.83
N PHE A 394 5.63 35.67 -6.57
CA PHE A 394 4.22 35.70 -6.18
C PHE A 394 3.83 37.13 -5.82
N THR A 395 2.70 37.62 -6.33
CA THR A 395 2.20 38.99 -6.09
C THR A 395 2.07 39.33 -4.60
N MET A 396 1.69 38.35 -3.76
CA MET A 396 1.63 38.49 -2.30
C MET A 396 2.99 38.75 -1.62
N ASP A 397 4.10 38.41 -2.26
CA ASP A 397 5.44 38.74 -1.72
C ASP A 397 5.74 40.25 -1.81
N VAL A 398 5.01 40.99 -2.67
CA VAL A 398 5.15 42.43 -2.88
C VAL A 398 4.15 43.23 -2.03
N GLU A 399 2.96 42.69 -1.80
CA GLU A 399 1.85 43.32 -1.04
C GLU A 399 1.82 42.96 0.45
N ALA A 400 2.83 42.26 0.97
CA ALA A 400 2.96 41.94 2.41
C ALA A 400 3.05 43.18 3.33
N THR A 401 2.98 44.40 2.78
CA THR A 401 2.60 45.60 3.52
C THR A 401 1.09 45.60 3.84
N VAL A 402 0.72 44.69 4.74
CA VAL A 402 -0.38 44.77 5.69
C VAL A 402 -1.77 45.08 5.11
N ASN A 403 -2.41 44.06 4.53
CA ASN A 403 -3.87 44.02 4.61
C ASN A 403 -4.27 43.75 6.07
N ASN A 404 -4.67 44.80 6.80
CA ASN A 404 -5.04 44.74 8.22
C ASN A 404 -6.05 43.62 8.54
N LYS A 405 -6.89 43.24 7.57
CA LYS A 405 -7.87 42.14 7.67
C LYS A 405 -7.20 40.77 7.77
N ILE A 406 -6.15 40.52 6.99
CA ILE A 406 -5.37 39.26 7.03
C ILE A 406 -4.66 39.13 8.38
N ALA A 407 -4.03 40.23 8.82
CA ALA A 407 -3.34 40.28 10.11
C ALA A 407 -4.28 40.04 11.30
N SER A 408 -5.54 40.51 11.26
CA SER A 408 -6.51 40.23 12.32
C SER A 408 -6.92 38.76 12.40
N PHE A 409 -7.04 38.05 11.27
CA PHE A 409 -7.38 36.62 11.27
C PHE A 409 -6.24 35.73 11.74
N CYS A 410 -4.99 36.12 11.48
CA CYS A 410 -3.82 35.38 11.96
C CYS A 410 -3.63 35.44 13.50
N LYS A 411 -4.38 36.31 14.21
CA LYS A 411 -4.32 36.48 15.68
C LYS A 411 -5.28 35.57 16.45
N SER A 412 -6.38 35.12 15.84
CA SER A 412 -7.33 34.20 16.46
C SER A 412 -6.77 32.78 16.47
N GLY A 413 -6.00 32.44 17.51
CA GLY A 413 -5.42 31.11 17.68
C GLY A 413 -6.48 30.07 18.04
N ILE A 414 -6.61 29.02 17.23
CA ILE A 414 -7.35 27.81 17.61
C ILE A 414 -6.41 26.92 18.42
N VAL A 415 -6.86 26.50 19.60
CA VAL A 415 -6.22 25.40 20.33
C VAL A 415 -6.58 24.11 19.61
N MET A 416 -5.65 23.58 18.81
CA MET A 416 -5.83 22.27 18.19
C MET A 416 -5.72 21.19 19.28
N GLU A 417 -6.81 20.49 19.54
CA GLU A 417 -6.85 19.41 20.52
C GLU A 417 -5.99 18.22 20.04
N ASN A 418 -5.09 17.77 20.92
CA ASN A 418 -4.24 16.62 20.66
C ASN A 418 -5.00 15.31 20.92
N SER A 419 -5.02 14.40 19.95
CA SER A 419 -5.52 13.03 20.11
C SER A 419 -4.43 11.96 19.92
N SER A 420 -3.21 12.36 19.53
CA SER A 420 -2.10 11.44 19.33
C SER A 420 -1.36 11.28 20.66
N ALA A 421 -1.14 10.03 21.09
CA ALA A 421 -0.32 9.70 22.26
C ALA A 421 1.17 10.07 22.08
N GLN A 422 1.55 10.66 20.95
CA GLN A 422 2.93 11.00 20.63
C GLN A 422 3.33 12.36 21.19
N ASN A 423 4.40 12.36 21.99
CA ASN A 423 5.01 13.57 22.54
C ASN A 423 5.48 14.54 21.44
N ILE A 424 5.88 14.03 20.27
CA ILE A 424 6.37 14.83 19.14
C ILE A 424 5.27 15.75 18.58
N TYR A 425 4.08 15.21 18.31
CA TYR A 425 3.00 16.00 17.70
C TYR A 425 2.51 17.12 18.62
N LYS A 426 2.58 16.88 19.93
CA LYS A 426 2.31 17.90 20.93
C LYS A 426 3.24 19.11 20.78
N LYS A 427 4.53 18.90 20.48
CA LYS A 427 5.50 20.00 20.25
C LYS A 427 5.09 20.89 19.08
N PHE A 428 4.64 20.29 17.98
CA PHE A 428 4.13 21.04 16.84
C PHE A 428 2.82 21.79 17.17
N CYS A 429 1.97 21.24 18.04
CA CYS A 429 0.77 21.94 18.52
C CYS A 429 1.08 23.08 19.52
N GLU A 430 2.16 22.98 20.30
CA GLU A 430 2.59 24.00 21.28
C GLU A 430 3.25 25.23 20.61
N GLU A 431 3.80 25.10 19.40
CA GLU A 431 4.54 26.18 18.74
C GLU A 431 3.64 27.37 18.37
N ASN A 432 3.96 28.59 18.83
CA ASN A 432 3.13 29.76 18.55
C ASN A 432 3.17 30.16 17.08
N ILE A 433 1.99 30.43 16.51
CA ILE A 433 1.83 30.90 15.12
C ILE A 433 2.67 32.17 14.92
N ASP A 434 3.45 32.19 13.85
CA ASP A 434 4.13 33.39 13.38
C ASP A 434 3.17 34.17 12.47
N GLU A 435 2.63 35.28 12.98
CA GLU A 435 1.69 36.14 12.25
C GLU A 435 2.28 36.61 10.90
N SER A 436 3.58 36.87 10.84
CA SER A 436 4.24 37.34 9.61
C SER A 436 4.27 36.26 8.54
N LEU A 437 4.52 35.00 8.93
CA LEU A 437 4.49 33.85 8.02
C LEU A 437 3.06 33.55 7.57
N CYS A 438 2.09 33.65 8.48
CA CYS A 438 0.66 33.51 8.16
C CYS A 438 0.23 34.50 7.07
N VAL A 439 0.50 35.80 7.27
CA VAL A 439 0.15 36.86 6.31
C VAL A 439 0.80 36.60 4.94
N LYS A 440 2.07 36.18 4.94
CA LYS A 440 2.84 35.97 3.71
C LYS A 440 2.37 34.78 2.88
N TYR A 441 2.02 33.66 3.52
CA TYR A 441 1.81 32.39 2.82
C TYR A 441 0.35 31.90 2.78
N CYS A 442 -0.49 32.35 3.70
CA CYS A 442 -1.82 31.75 3.92
C CYS A 442 -3.00 32.63 3.51
N GLY A 443 -2.75 33.82 2.94
CA GLY A 443 -3.81 34.77 2.57
C GLY A 443 -4.86 34.21 1.62
N ASP A 444 -4.49 33.33 0.68
CA ASP A 444 -5.44 32.71 -0.27
C ASP A 444 -6.49 31.81 0.41
N LEU A 445 -6.25 31.39 1.66
CA LEU A 445 -7.18 30.56 2.45
C LEU A 445 -8.14 31.38 3.31
N ILE A 446 -8.01 32.71 3.31
CA ILE A 446 -8.88 33.60 4.08
C ILE A 446 -10.17 33.83 3.29
N SER A 447 -11.30 33.51 3.92
CA SER A 447 -12.62 33.77 3.37
C SER A 447 -13.21 35.06 3.96
N ASP A 448 -14.03 35.76 3.17
CA ASP A 448 -14.72 36.98 3.60
C ASP A 448 -15.92 36.71 4.53
N ASN A 449 -16.36 35.45 4.67
CA ASN A 449 -17.70 35.07 5.16
C ASN A 449 -17.74 34.21 6.45
N SER A 450 -16.74 34.23 7.35
CA SER A 450 -16.95 33.60 8.67
C SER A 450 -16.08 34.12 9.81
N ASP A 451 -16.64 34.03 11.02
CA ASP A 451 -16.02 34.31 12.33
C ASP A 451 -14.96 33.27 12.76
N ASN A 452 -14.54 32.34 11.89
CA ASN A 452 -13.45 31.40 12.16
C ASN A 452 -12.79 30.93 10.85
N ASN A 453 -11.71 31.60 10.41
CA ASN A 453 -10.89 31.23 9.24
C ASN A 453 -9.97 30.03 9.55
N LYS A 454 -10.59 28.90 9.89
CA LYS A 454 -9.94 27.64 10.29
C LYS A 454 -8.84 27.17 9.33
N ASP A 455 -9.09 27.21 8.02
CA ASP A 455 -8.14 26.74 7.02
C ASP A 455 -6.87 27.60 6.98
N ALA A 456 -7.02 28.92 7.14
CA ALA A 456 -5.91 29.85 7.24
C ALA A 456 -5.10 29.61 8.53
N THR A 457 -5.77 29.30 9.65
CA THR A 457 -5.10 28.94 10.92
C THR A 457 -4.30 27.64 10.79
N ILE A 458 -4.86 26.61 10.14
CA ILE A 458 -4.14 25.35 9.86
C ILE A 458 -2.91 25.62 9.00
N CYS A 459 -3.07 26.39 7.92
CA CYS A 459 -1.96 26.83 7.08
C CYS A 459 -0.89 27.55 7.88
N ALA A 460 -1.28 28.53 8.71
CA ALA A 460 -0.38 29.33 9.52
C ALA A 460 0.47 28.46 10.46
N LYS A 461 -0.15 27.44 11.06
CA LYS A 461 0.56 26.48 11.91
C LYS A 461 1.56 25.65 11.12
N ILE A 462 1.15 25.11 9.97
CA ILE A 462 2.01 24.30 9.09
C ILE A 462 3.23 25.11 8.65
N VAL A 463 3.05 26.34 8.13
CA VAL A 463 4.17 27.16 7.64
C VAL A 463 5.09 27.62 8.77
N THR A 464 4.53 27.88 9.95
CA THR A 464 5.31 28.24 11.15
C THR A 464 6.19 27.08 11.58
N ASN A 465 5.61 25.89 11.73
CA ASN A 465 6.34 24.68 12.12
C ASN A 465 7.40 24.31 11.09
N LEU A 466 7.07 24.40 9.79
CA LEU A 466 8.02 24.15 8.71
C LEU A 466 9.21 25.11 8.74
N LYS A 467 8.99 26.42 8.95
CA LYS A 467 10.07 27.42 8.99
C LYS A 467 10.93 27.28 10.24
N LYS A 468 10.33 26.93 11.38
CA LYS A 468 11.01 26.81 12.68
C LYS A 468 11.54 25.41 12.97
N LEU A 469 11.25 24.42 12.11
CA LEU A 469 11.57 23.01 12.31
C LEU A 469 13.01 22.72 12.78
N PRO A 470 14.06 23.41 12.28
CA PRO A 470 15.43 23.19 12.76
C PRO A 470 15.62 23.49 14.25
N ASN A 471 14.79 24.36 14.82
CA ASN A 471 14.92 24.86 16.19
C ASN A 471 13.96 24.18 17.18
N ILE A 472 12.96 23.44 16.70
CA ILE A 472 12.02 22.72 17.58
C ILE A 472 12.78 21.54 18.20
N LYS A 473 12.69 21.40 19.53
CA LYS A 473 13.36 20.31 20.26
C LYS A 473 12.47 19.08 20.32
N ASP A 474 13.09 17.91 20.42
CA ASP A 474 12.40 16.62 20.65
C ASP A 474 11.37 16.25 19.58
N VAL A 475 11.66 16.58 18.32
CA VAL A 475 10.81 16.27 17.14
C VAL A 475 11.51 15.44 16.05
N GLY A 476 12.62 14.80 16.41
CA GLY A 476 13.44 13.98 15.51
C GLY A 476 14.93 14.26 15.65
N ASP A 477 15.73 13.22 15.50
CA ASP A 477 17.20 13.27 15.65
C ASP A 477 17.86 13.79 14.37
N THR A 478 17.41 13.32 13.21
CA THR A 478 17.90 13.79 11.91
C THR A 478 16.94 14.77 11.25
N HIS A 479 17.41 15.52 10.26
CA HIS A 479 16.56 16.38 9.43
C HIS A 479 15.44 15.60 8.74
N GLU A 480 15.74 14.38 8.27
CA GLU A 480 14.77 13.50 7.62
C GLU A 480 13.67 13.04 8.58
N ASP A 481 14.04 12.68 9.82
CA ASP A 481 13.07 12.31 10.87
C ASP A 481 12.17 13.50 11.20
N ARG A 482 12.74 14.70 11.33
CA ARG A 482 11.98 15.93 11.60
C ARG A 482 10.97 16.23 10.50
N CYS A 483 11.37 16.10 9.24
CA CYS A 483 10.48 16.30 8.10
C CYS A 483 9.37 15.24 8.04
N SER A 484 9.69 13.98 8.34
CA SER A 484 8.72 12.89 8.35
C SER A 484 7.69 13.09 9.46
N ASN A 485 8.15 13.43 10.67
CA ASN A 485 7.30 13.77 11.80
C ASN A 485 6.37 14.96 11.50
N LEU A 486 6.88 16.03 10.87
CA LEU A 486 6.07 17.18 10.45
C LEU A 486 5.02 16.80 9.39
N THR A 487 5.39 15.91 8.46
CA THR A 487 4.49 15.44 7.39
C THR A 487 3.29 14.70 7.98
N TYR A 488 3.53 13.69 8.82
CA TYR A 488 2.44 12.90 9.40
C TYR A 488 1.64 13.65 10.46
N TRP A 489 2.25 14.61 11.16
CA TRP A 489 1.51 15.57 11.98
C TRP A 489 0.57 16.44 11.13
N THR A 490 1.03 16.91 9.96
CA THR A 490 0.19 17.67 9.02
C THR A 490 -1.01 16.84 8.59
N TYR A 491 -0.80 15.57 8.22
CA TYR A 491 -1.89 14.66 7.83
C TYR A 491 -2.86 14.41 8.98
N ASP A 492 -2.36 14.20 10.20
CA ASP A 492 -3.16 13.97 11.40
C ASP A 492 -4.12 15.13 11.68
N ILE A 493 -3.63 16.38 11.61
CA ILE A 493 -4.47 17.57 11.77
C ILE A 493 -5.51 17.64 10.65
N LEU A 494 -5.11 17.49 9.39
CA LEU A 494 -6.05 17.59 8.28
C LEU A 494 -7.14 16.52 8.36
N MET A 495 -6.81 15.28 8.73
CA MET A 495 -7.80 14.25 8.96
C MET A 495 -8.78 14.66 10.06
N LYS A 496 -8.30 15.10 11.22
CA LYS A 496 -9.20 15.50 12.32
C LYS A 496 -10.14 16.62 11.92
N GLU A 497 -9.62 17.61 11.23
CA GLU A 497 -10.33 18.83 10.95
C GLU A 497 -11.32 18.70 9.78
N PHE A 498 -11.07 17.76 8.85
CA PHE A 498 -11.87 17.58 7.64
C PHE A 498 -12.57 16.21 7.51
N ASN A 499 -12.35 15.27 8.44
CA ASN A 499 -13.05 13.99 8.49
C ASN A 499 -14.47 14.15 9.07
N THR A 500 -15.35 14.75 8.27
CA THR A 500 -16.79 14.82 8.56
C THR A 500 -17.50 13.64 7.89
N ASN A 501 -17.82 12.57 8.65
CA ASN A 501 -18.68 11.36 8.43
C ASN A 501 -19.11 10.86 7.02
N LYS A 502 -18.56 11.38 5.92
CA LYS A 502 -18.79 11.04 4.50
C LYS A 502 -17.59 11.38 3.60
N ASN A 503 -16.65 12.24 4.04
CA ASN A 503 -15.49 12.63 3.23
C ASN A 503 -14.24 11.80 3.56
N VAL A 504 -13.61 11.21 2.54
CA VAL A 504 -12.37 10.44 2.65
C VAL A 504 -11.13 11.21 2.12
N ILE A 505 -11.34 12.45 1.69
CA ILE A 505 -10.33 13.38 1.15
C ILE A 505 -10.64 14.81 1.63
N VAL A 506 -9.61 15.65 1.71
CA VAL A 506 -9.77 17.10 1.88
C VAL A 506 -10.21 17.72 0.54
N ASP A 507 -10.94 18.84 0.58
CA ASP A 507 -11.29 19.58 -0.62
C ASP A 507 -10.04 19.97 -1.43
N ASN A 508 -10.05 19.67 -2.73
CA ASN A 508 -8.90 19.90 -3.62
C ASN A 508 -8.45 21.36 -3.67
N ASN A 509 -9.37 22.32 -3.50
CA ASN A 509 -9.03 23.75 -3.46
C ASN A 509 -8.21 24.08 -2.20
N ILE A 510 -8.59 23.50 -1.05
CA ILE A 510 -7.83 23.65 0.21
C ILE A 510 -6.46 22.99 0.08
N ILE A 511 -6.40 21.75 -0.42
CA ILE A 511 -5.13 21.03 -0.67
C ILE A 511 -4.20 21.86 -1.56
N SER A 512 -4.71 22.40 -2.67
CA SER A 512 -3.91 23.19 -3.62
C SER A 512 -3.29 24.41 -2.95
N LYS A 513 -4.07 25.15 -2.16
CA LYS A 513 -3.62 26.34 -1.44
C LYS A 513 -2.60 26.00 -0.34
N LEU A 514 -2.83 24.93 0.43
CA LEU A 514 -1.86 24.47 1.44
C LEU A 514 -0.54 24.02 0.81
N ASN A 515 -0.61 23.25 -0.28
CA ASN A 515 0.57 22.83 -1.03
C ASN A 515 1.34 24.02 -1.61
N ASN A 516 0.65 25.07 -2.06
CA ASN A 516 1.28 26.31 -2.49
C ASN A 516 2.08 26.97 -1.35
N ALA A 517 1.48 27.07 -0.16
CA ALA A 517 2.14 27.64 1.03
C ALA A 517 3.38 26.83 1.42
N ILE A 518 3.26 25.50 1.54
CA ILE A 518 4.38 24.58 1.85
C ILE A 518 5.49 24.72 0.80
N PHE A 519 5.13 24.72 -0.49
CA PHE A 519 6.08 24.88 -1.59
C PHE A 519 6.84 26.21 -1.51
N ARG A 520 6.15 27.33 -1.27
CA ARG A 520 6.77 28.66 -1.17
C ARG A 520 7.76 28.72 -0.01
N VAL A 521 7.39 28.23 1.17
CA VAL A 521 8.29 28.18 2.34
C VAL A 521 9.54 27.37 2.04
N ASN A 522 9.40 26.17 1.49
CA ASN A 522 10.52 25.27 1.18
C ASN A 522 11.50 25.84 0.17
N ARG A 523 11.04 26.70 -0.75
CA ARG A 523 11.91 27.37 -1.72
C ARG A 523 12.74 28.50 -1.15
N GLU A 524 12.36 29.03 0.01
CA GLU A 524 13.10 30.07 0.71
C GLU A 524 13.99 29.52 1.82
N LEU A 525 13.79 28.27 2.22
CA LEU A 525 14.65 27.57 3.18
C LEU A 525 15.94 27.10 2.49
N LYS A 526 17.01 26.95 3.27
CA LYS A 526 18.22 26.29 2.78
C LYS A 526 17.92 24.81 2.51
N LYS A 527 18.74 24.19 1.67
CA LYS A 527 18.53 22.80 1.23
C LYS A 527 18.59 21.77 2.37
N ASP A 528 19.32 22.08 3.44
CA ASP A 528 19.46 21.28 4.65
C ASP A 528 18.43 21.64 5.74
N GLU A 529 17.58 22.63 5.50
CA GLU A 529 16.52 23.08 6.40
C GLU A 529 15.11 22.80 5.83
N ASN A 530 15.00 22.50 4.54
CA ASN A 530 13.71 22.35 3.86
C ASN A 530 13.14 20.92 3.97
N CYS A 531 11.82 20.79 3.98
CA CYS A 531 11.13 19.50 4.01
C CYS A 531 10.28 19.31 2.76
N THR A 532 10.70 18.43 1.87
CA THR A 532 9.97 18.22 0.62
C THR A 532 8.85 17.20 0.80
N TYR A 533 7.67 17.69 1.18
CA TYR A 533 6.43 16.94 1.24
C TYR A 533 5.28 17.74 0.63
N TYR A 534 4.22 17.02 0.24
CA TYR A 534 3.00 17.57 -0.34
C TYR A 534 1.82 16.87 0.34
N ILE A 535 0.70 17.57 0.48
CA ILE A 535 -0.57 17.02 0.92
C ILE A 535 -1.22 16.35 -0.29
N ASP A 536 -1.23 15.02 -0.31
CA ASP A 536 -1.81 14.23 -1.39
C ASP A 536 -2.25 12.85 -0.90
N GLY A 537 -3.19 12.21 -1.61
CA GLY A 537 -3.72 10.91 -1.22
C GLY A 537 -5.01 11.01 -0.40
N THR A 538 -5.36 9.91 0.26
CA THR A 538 -6.64 9.74 0.95
C THR A 538 -6.46 9.52 2.46
N PHE A 539 -7.49 9.78 3.26
CA PHE A 539 -7.43 9.55 4.71
C PHE A 539 -7.06 8.10 5.10
N PRO A 540 -7.56 7.04 4.42
CA PRO A 540 -7.10 5.68 4.70
C PRO A 540 -5.61 5.47 4.43
N GLU A 541 -5.07 6.03 3.33
CA GLU A 541 -3.64 5.94 3.03
C GLU A 541 -2.80 6.66 4.08
N TRP A 542 -3.18 7.90 4.44
CA TRP A 542 -2.52 8.66 5.50
C TRP A 542 -2.56 7.93 6.84
N THR A 543 -3.68 7.28 7.16
CA THR A 543 -3.82 6.50 8.40
C THR A 543 -2.85 5.32 8.42
N GLU A 544 -2.77 4.55 7.34
CA GLU A 544 -1.84 3.41 7.27
C GLU A 544 -0.38 3.84 7.32
N GLU A 545 0.00 4.86 6.54
CA GLU A 545 1.37 5.38 6.53
C GLU A 545 1.77 5.98 7.88
N LYS A 546 0.89 6.79 8.47
CA LYS A 546 1.09 7.35 9.80
C LYS A 546 1.27 6.24 10.84
N ASN A 547 0.42 5.22 10.84
CA ASN A 547 0.53 4.14 11.83
C ASN A 547 1.83 3.35 11.69
N LEU A 548 2.35 3.18 10.47
CA LEU A 548 3.68 2.60 10.24
C LEU A 548 4.80 3.53 10.71
N HIS A 549 4.77 4.81 10.33
CA HIS A 549 5.72 5.82 10.80
C HIS A 549 5.78 5.85 12.34
N ASP A 550 4.61 5.96 12.97
CA ASP A 550 4.44 6.02 14.42
C ASP A 550 4.96 4.77 15.12
N TYR A 551 4.79 3.60 14.50
CA TYR A 551 5.35 2.36 14.98
C TYR A 551 6.88 2.39 15.03
N PHE A 552 7.54 2.91 14.00
CA PHE A 552 9.00 3.00 13.96
C PHE A 552 9.54 4.05 14.94
N GLU A 553 8.92 5.22 15.01
CA GLU A 553 9.34 6.31 15.93
C GLU A 553 9.19 5.90 17.40
N ASN A 554 8.17 5.10 17.73
CA ASN A 554 7.91 4.65 19.09
C ASN A 554 8.42 3.24 19.38
N TYR A 555 9.17 2.61 18.46
CA TYR A 555 9.53 1.19 18.56
C TYR A 555 10.27 0.84 19.86
N SER A 556 11.22 1.68 20.27
CA SER A 556 12.00 1.46 21.51
C SER A 556 11.14 1.57 22.77
N THR A 557 10.30 2.60 22.85
CA THR A 557 9.33 2.79 23.94
C THR A 557 8.30 1.67 23.97
N PHE A 558 7.82 1.24 22.81
CA PHE A 558 6.87 0.14 22.65
C PHE A 558 7.44 -1.17 23.21
N ILE A 559 8.70 -1.51 22.86
CA ILE A 559 9.40 -2.68 23.42
C ILE A 559 9.51 -2.61 24.94
N LYS A 560 9.85 -1.43 25.49
CA LYS A 560 9.96 -1.25 26.94
C LYS A 560 8.61 -1.46 27.64
N ASN A 561 7.56 -0.82 27.13
CA ASN A 561 6.22 -0.90 27.71
C ASN A 561 5.64 -2.32 27.68
N ILE A 562 5.94 -3.08 26.63
CA ILE A 562 5.61 -4.51 26.54
C ILE A 562 6.28 -5.33 27.65
N THR A 563 7.53 -4.99 27.98
CA THR A 563 8.30 -5.67 29.02
C THR A 563 7.71 -5.44 30.42
N ASP A 564 7.12 -4.27 30.64
CA ASP A 564 6.61 -3.85 31.94
C ASP A 564 5.13 -4.23 32.19
N ASN A 565 4.32 -4.45 31.15
CA ASN A 565 2.87 -4.71 31.25
C ASN A 565 2.42 -5.95 30.45
N VAL A 566 2.56 -7.12 31.06
CA VAL A 566 2.59 -8.44 30.41
C VAL A 566 1.22 -9.02 29.99
N LYS A 567 0.11 -8.30 30.15
CA LYS A 567 -1.22 -8.82 29.79
C LYS A 567 -2.15 -7.73 29.29
N ASN A 568 -2.06 -7.39 28.01
CA ASN A 568 -3.06 -6.52 27.40
C ASN A 568 -3.38 -6.98 25.98
N GLU A 569 -4.61 -7.48 25.77
CA GLU A 569 -5.18 -7.83 24.46
C GLU A 569 -5.02 -6.71 23.43
N THR A 570 -5.01 -5.46 23.89
CA THR A 570 -4.80 -4.26 23.06
C THR A 570 -3.44 -4.27 22.35
N TYR A 571 -2.37 -4.78 22.98
CA TYR A 571 -1.04 -4.87 22.33
C TYR A 571 -1.02 -5.93 21.23
N CYS A 572 -1.66 -7.09 21.46
CA CYS A 572 -1.75 -8.14 20.45
C CYS A 572 -2.52 -7.67 19.21
N GLN A 573 -3.65 -6.98 19.42
CA GLN A 573 -4.43 -6.38 18.34
C GLN A 573 -3.62 -5.33 17.54
N TYR A 574 -2.89 -4.46 18.25
CA TYR A 574 -2.03 -3.47 17.60
C TYR A 574 -0.90 -4.13 16.79
N ILE A 575 -0.24 -5.15 17.32
CA ILE A 575 0.84 -5.85 16.61
C ILE A 575 0.31 -6.60 15.39
N ASP A 576 -0.86 -7.25 15.48
CA ASP A 576 -1.47 -7.89 14.31
C ASP A 576 -1.81 -6.86 13.22
N TYR A 577 -2.43 -5.75 13.62
CA TYR A 577 -2.71 -4.63 12.72
C TYR A 577 -1.45 -4.11 12.01
N ILE A 578 -0.40 -3.78 12.78
CA ILE A 578 0.89 -3.32 12.22
C ILE A 578 1.54 -4.41 11.37
N SER A 579 1.44 -5.69 11.74
CA SER A 579 1.98 -6.81 10.96
C SER A 579 1.34 -6.89 9.57
N ASN A 580 0.04 -6.65 9.48
CA ASN A 580 -0.68 -6.66 8.21
C ASN A 580 -0.30 -5.46 7.35
N LEU A 581 -0.13 -4.27 7.94
CA LEU A 581 0.43 -3.11 7.24
C LEU A 581 1.87 -3.37 6.77
N TYR A 582 2.71 -3.93 7.62
CA TYR A 582 4.10 -4.23 7.30
C TYR A 582 4.20 -5.18 6.11
N LYS A 583 3.38 -6.25 6.08
CA LYS A 583 3.28 -7.18 4.93
C LYS A 583 2.81 -6.50 3.65
N LYS A 584 1.90 -5.53 3.75
CA LYS A 584 1.37 -4.76 2.61
C LYS A 584 2.48 -3.87 2.01
N TYR A 585 3.21 -3.15 2.86
CA TYR A 585 4.16 -2.13 2.43
C TYR A 585 5.59 -2.65 2.19
N ILE A 586 6.05 -3.73 2.84
CA ILE A 586 7.38 -4.32 2.57
C ILE A 586 7.57 -4.64 1.07
N LYS A 587 6.53 -5.14 0.40
CA LYS A 587 6.58 -5.48 -1.03
C LYS A 587 6.68 -4.26 -1.94
N LYS A 588 6.19 -3.10 -1.48
CA LYS A 588 6.18 -1.85 -2.23
C LYS A 588 7.41 -0.99 -1.92
N CYS A 589 7.84 -1.02 -0.67
CA CYS A 589 8.82 -0.09 -0.11
C CYS A 589 10.21 -0.69 0.07
N CYS A 590 10.41 -1.99 -0.16
CA CYS A 590 11.70 -2.64 0.05
C CYS A 590 12.15 -3.48 -1.14
N SER A 591 13.40 -3.29 -1.55
CA SER A 591 14.11 -4.21 -2.47
C SER A 591 15.27 -4.86 -1.72
N CYS A 592 15.06 -6.08 -1.25
CA CYS A 592 15.98 -6.77 -0.36
C CYS A 592 16.69 -7.93 -1.05
N TYR A 593 18.00 -8.00 -0.86
CA TYR A 593 18.88 -9.06 -1.33
C TYR A 593 19.50 -9.75 -0.12
N SER A 594 19.62 -11.08 -0.17
CA SER A 594 20.12 -11.87 0.97
C SER A 594 21.48 -12.51 0.71
N ARG A 595 22.17 -12.15 -0.39
CA ARG A 595 23.47 -12.76 -0.76
C ARG A 595 24.46 -11.74 -1.30
N PRO A 596 25.71 -11.71 -0.81
CA PRO A 596 26.28 -12.52 0.29
C PRO A 596 25.84 -12.08 1.70
N LYS A 597 25.24 -10.90 1.85
CA LYS A 597 24.68 -10.37 3.10
C LYS A 597 23.27 -9.82 2.85
N TYR A 598 22.47 -9.70 3.92
CA TYR A 598 21.18 -9.02 3.84
C TYR A 598 21.39 -7.52 3.64
N VAL A 599 20.92 -7.02 2.52
CA VAL A 599 20.93 -5.59 2.18
C VAL A 599 19.56 -5.27 1.62
N CYS A 600 18.92 -4.22 2.14
CA CYS A 600 17.68 -3.69 1.59
C CYS A 600 17.91 -2.27 1.12
N GLU A 601 17.34 -1.98 -0.04
CA GLU A 601 17.07 -0.62 -0.45
C GLU A 601 15.67 -0.23 0.00
N GLU A 602 15.58 0.90 0.70
CA GLU A 602 14.34 1.50 1.16
C GLU A 602 13.84 2.51 0.13
N HIS A 603 12.61 2.28 -0.34
CA HIS A 603 11.96 3.14 -1.31
C HIS A 603 11.01 4.13 -0.65
N CYS A 604 10.53 3.86 0.57
CA CYS A 604 9.60 4.73 1.30
C CYS A 604 10.20 5.22 2.65
N PRO A 605 11.37 5.87 2.66
CA PRO A 605 12.10 6.16 3.90
C PRO A 605 11.33 7.08 4.86
N LYS A 606 10.35 7.84 4.37
CA LYS A 606 9.50 8.72 5.18
C LYS A 606 8.66 8.01 6.23
N PHE A 607 8.25 6.77 6.00
CA PHE A 607 7.35 6.06 6.92
C PHE A 607 7.61 4.57 7.05
N PHE A 608 8.54 4.01 6.29
CA PHE A 608 8.77 2.57 6.25
C PHE A 608 10.25 2.20 6.35
N LYS A 609 10.59 1.40 7.37
CA LYS A 609 11.94 0.84 7.55
C LYS A 609 11.96 -0.63 7.13
N CYS A 610 12.91 -1.00 6.25
CA CYS A 610 13.07 -2.35 5.70
C CYS A 610 13.99 -3.26 6.53
N ASN A 611 14.66 -2.69 7.54
CA ASN A 611 15.50 -3.46 8.45
C ASN A 611 14.66 -4.51 9.20
N ARG A 612 15.20 -5.74 9.26
CA ARG A 612 14.55 -6.87 9.94
C ARG A 612 14.31 -6.63 11.41
N GLU A 613 15.12 -5.80 12.07
CA GLU A 613 14.96 -5.52 13.50
C GLU A 613 13.57 -4.95 13.84
N PHE A 614 12.94 -4.23 12.90
CA PHE A 614 11.61 -3.66 13.07
C PHE A 614 10.49 -4.59 12.59
N PHE A 615 10.78 -5.85 12.28
CA PHE A 615 9.72 -6.76 11.87
C PHE A 615 8.82 -7.05 13.08
N PRO A 616 7.49 -6.85 12.95
CA PRO A 616 6.56 -7.07 14.06
C PRO A 616 6.62 -8.48 14.68
N ILE A 617 7.09 -9.48 13.92
CA ILE A 617 7.33 -10.84 14.42
C ILE A 617 8.30 -10.89 15.60
N HIS A 618 9.30 -10.01 15.64
CA HIS A 618 10.25 -9.95 16.77
C HIS A 618 9.60 -9.42 18.04
N LEU A 619 8.52 -8.64 17.92
CA LEU A 619 7.74 -8.16 19.07
C LEU A 619 6.83 -9.28 19.61
N LEU A 620 6.25 -10.10 18.74
CA LEU A 620 5.50 -11.29 19.13
C LEU A 620 6.37 -12.27 19.93
N HIS A 621 7.56 -12.58 19.43
CA HIS A 621 8.52 -13.44 20.16
C HIS A 621 8.90 -12.89 21.54
N LYS A 622 9.04 -11.56 21.68
CA LYS A 622 9.34 -10.95 22.98
C LYS A 622 8.16 -11.02 23.93
N LEU A 623 6.94 -10.78 23.45
CA LEU A 623 5.72 -10.91 24.25
C LEU A 623 5.53 -12.33 24.79
N GLU A 624 5.71 -13.34 23.95
CA GLU A 624 5.64 -14.76 24.34
C GLU A 624 6.67 -15.07 25.45
N TYR A 625 7.93 -14.70 25.25
CA TYR A 625 9.00 -14.90 26.24
C TYR A 625 8.70 -14.25 27.60
N ILE A 626 8.15 -13.03 27.59
CA ILE A 626 7.83 -12.29 28.82
C ILE A 626 6.66 -12.95 29.56
N ILE A 627 5.61 -13.40 28.84
CA ILE A 627 4.47 -14.13 29.42
C ILE A 627 4.94 -15.43 30.09
N ASP A 628 5.83 -16.17 29.45
CA ASP A 628 6.37 -17.43 29.97
C ASP A 628 7.22 -17.20 31.23
N SER A 629 8.07 -16.16 31.23
CA SER A 629 8.89 -15.79 32.39
C SER A 629 8.06 -15.37 33.62
N TYR A 630 6.91 -14.70 33.42
CA TYR A 630 6.01 -14.29 34.51
C TYR A 630 5.26 -15.47 35.15
N LYS A 631 4.86 -16.48 34.34
CA LYS A 631 4.24 -17.71 34.85
C LYS A 631 5.20 -18.49 35.76
N ILE A 632 6.48 -18.54 35.41
CA ILE A 632 7.53 -19.20 36.18
C ILE A 632 7.78 -18.50 37.54
N ILE A 633 7.82 -17.16 37.56
CA ILE A 633 8.07 -16.36 38.78
C ILE A 633 6.89 -16.44 39.77
N HIS A 634 5.65 -16.53 39.28
CA HIS A 634 4.48 -16.65 40.16
C HIS A 634 4.25 -18.07 40.69
N GLN A 635 4.73 -19.11 40.00
CA GLN A 635 4.76 -20.47 40.54
C GLN A 635 5.81 -20.64 41.64
N THR A 636 6.92 -19.89 41.62
CA THR A 636 7.97 -19.95 42.66
C THR A 636 7.67 -19.11 43.91
N ARG A 637 6.66 -18.24 43.89
CA ARG A 637 6.18 -17.48 45.08
C ARG A 637 5.05 -18.17 45.86
N LEU A 638 4.59 -19.32 45.39
CA LEU A 638 3.55 -20.14 46.04
C LEU A 638 4.10 -21.44 46.66
N TYR A 639 5.41 -21.52 46.85
CA TYR A 639 6.08 -22.59 47.61
C TYR A 639 6.83 -22.03 48.81
#